data_AF-A0A2E7L998-F1
#
_entry.id   AF-A0A2E7L998-F1
#
_cell.length_a   1.000
_cell.length_b   1.000
_cell.length_c   1.000
_cell.angle_alpha   90.00
_cell.angle_beta   90.00
_cell.angle_gamma   90.00
#
_symmetry.space_group_name_H-M   'P 1'
#
loop_
_entity.id
_entity.type
_entity.pdbx_description
1 polymer ?
#
loop_
_entity_poly.entity_id
_entity_poly.type
_entity_poly.pdbx_seq_one_letter_code
_entity_poly.pdbx_strand_id
1 'polypeptide(L)'
;MSIKLIDRRELMRVGGLTLGGLSLADLVKAAPQTDGFGSSFGRAKNIIFLYLCGGPPQHETFDPKPDAPAEIRGPFKPIQTNIPGIQFCELLPRTAAMADKIAVIRSMSTDDNIHSSSGHWVLTGYKYQGPNARTIQPSDWPFYGSIIKRYKPSESMPGLSSLVIPDFVRQNENVTPAGQMGGLMGQQWSPEHFVGDPSRADYKIEGFEPLGITLDRMKSRRTLQSKLEDRLRAAESSKAVDILSTYQQQSYELMTSGKARRAFNIQEEPDHVRDRYGRNRWGQCVLLARRLIESGVRLVHVNWPREPGDNASDNPLWDTHAQNHDRLEDVLCPLFDVGYTALIEDLDQRGLLDETLVVAIGEFGRTPKINPKSGRDHWGPVFSAALAGAGISGGQVYGSSDAHGAYPKSNKIDPGHLTSTIFHLAGLDYQGTFADPTGRELALSKQPALMDLLGDRPATAERTVPTGDVARVPDFDESKMIRQTSFQGKTVLQPADVPSRPKGWRFLNSHAFSVAMQNPLAIGKLNLAQHVTFTAARSESSATSALVGQEVRSPFPGTYRLRVKFIATGQSEQAQQAFQESHSCHLLFFQFTEKAKQIDKRSVMAEVEFSPIFASDATTAAQAVEFTRPFLNARGNYSFGLGMGVGVEIRQKSTAKADGLDGNVALHVLSIELDFVGKERNPNVTV
;
A
#
# COMPACT_ATOMS: atom_id res chain seq x y z
N MET A 1 38.56 0.68 -35.62
CA MET A 1 38.43 2.10 -35.23
C MET A 1 39.85 2.63 -35.02
N SER A 2 40.25 3.65 -35.78
CA SER A 2 41.60 4.21 -35.76
C SER A 2 41.76 5.17 -34.59
N ILE A 3 42.75 4.97 -33.72
CA ILE A 3 43.08 5.89 -32.64
C ILE A 3 43.81 7.09 -33.28
N LYS A 4 43.12 8.23 -33.39
CA LYS A 4 43.75 9.50 -33.76
C LYS A 4 44.67 9.94 -32.61
N LEU A 5 45.97 9.87 -32.85
CA LEU A 5 46.99 10.49 -31.99
C LEU A 5 46.78 12.00 -31.99
N ILE A 6 46.56 12.56 -30.79
CA ILE A 6 46.40 14.00 -30.54
C ILE A 6 47.69 14.73 -30.97
N ASP A 7 47.53 15.84 -31.70
CA ASP A 7 48.66 16.64 -32.20
C ASP A 7 49.37 17.37 -31.04
N ARG A 8 50.70 17.48 -31.10
CA ARG A 8 51.55 18.15 -30.10
C ARG A 8 51.11 19.61 -29.85
N ARG A 9 50.48 20.26 -30.84
CA ARG A 9 49.90 21.62 -30.69
C ARG A 9 48.62 21.65 -29.87
N GLU A 10 47.78 20.62 -29.89
CA GLU A 10 46.59 20.54 -29.03
C GLU A 10 46.99 20.27 -27.58
N LEU A 11 48.01 19.44 -27.35
CA LEU A 11 48.55 19.19 -26.02
C LEU A 11 49.08 20.48 -25.36
N MET A 12 49.72 21.35 -26.14
CA MET A 12 50.20 22.66 -25.69
C MET A 12 49.07 23.68 -25.47
N ARG A 13 47.94 23.56 -26.19
CA ARG A 13 46.74 24.39 -25.94
C ARG A 13 46.01 23.98 -24.67
N VAL A 14 45.96 22.69 -24.34
CA VAL A 14 45.44 22.20 -23.06
C VAL A 14 46.37 22.58 -21.90
N GLY A 15 47.69 22.59 -22.13
CA GLY A 15 48.69 23.07 -21.16
C GLY A 15 48.63 24.58 -20.85
N GLY A 16 48.02 25.39 -21.71
CA GLY A 16 47.87 26.84 -21.49
C GLY A 16 46.73 27.23 -20.54
N LEU A 17 45.85 26.28 -20.18
CA LEU A 17 44.72 26.50 -19.27
C LEU A 17 45.09 26.31 -17.77
N THR A 18 46.37 26.06 -17.46
CA THR A 18 46.84 25.76 -16.10
C THR A 18 47.04 26.97 -15.18
N LEU A 19 46.60 28.17 -15.57
CA LEU A 19 46.58 29.34 -14.68
C LEU A 19 45.59 29.21 -13.51
N GLY A 20 44.82 28.12 -13.45
CA GLY A 20 43.89 27.79 -12.35
C GLY A 20 44.30 26.61 -11.45
N GLY A 21 45.53 26.07 -11.56
CA GLY A 21 46.06 25.13 -10.55
C GLY A 21 45.56 23.68 -10.57
N LEU A 22 44.82 23.24 -11.59
CA LEU A 22 44.48 21.82 -11.78
C LEU A 22 45.35 21.24 -12.90
N SER A 23 46.24 20.30 -12.56
CA SER A 23 46.99 19.55 -13.57
C SER A 23 46.13 18.45 -14.19
N LEU A 24 46.47 18.01 -15.41
CA LEU A 24 45.85 16.83 -16.02
C LEU A 24 45.98 15.59 -15.12
N ALA A 25 47.07 15.51 -14.33
CA ALA A 25 47.26 14.47 -13.32
C ALA A 25 46.28 14.59 -12.15
N ASP A 26 45.85 15.80 -11.77
CA ASP A 26 44.82 16.02 -10.76
C ASP A 26 43.43 15.68 -11.30
N LEU A 27 43.14 15.92 -12.57
CA LEU A 27 41.91 15.47 -13.24
C LEU A 27 41.85 13.94 -13.39
N VAL A 28 42.98 13.29 -13.66
CA VAL A 28 43.09 11.82 -13.73
C VAL A 28 43.07 11.18 -12.33
N LYS A 29 43.57 11.86 -11.29
CA LYS A 29 43.44 11.43 -9.89
C LYS A 29 42.05 11.70 -9.30
N ALA A 30 41.33 12.70 -9.80
CA ALA A 30 39.96 13.04 -9.39
C ALA A 30 38.89 12.25 -10.17
N ALA A 31 39.26 11.60 -11.27
CA ALA A 31 38.43 10.55 -11.84
C ALA A 31 38.36 9.40 -10.82
N PRO A 32 37.17 9.03 -10.32
CA PRO A 32 37.06 7.90 -9.42
C PRO A 32 37.67 6.68 -10.11
N GLN A 33 38.62 6.01 -9.44
CA GLN A 33 39.11 4.72 -9.91
C GLN A 33 37.92 3.74 -9.92
N THR A 34 37.26 3.61 -11.06
CA THR A 34 36.17 2.64 -11.27
C THR A 34 36.71 1.26 -11.64
N ASP A 35 38.03 1.14 -11.76
CA ASP A 35 38.76 -0.11 -12.00
C ASP A 35 38.59 -1.04 -10.79
N GLY A 36 37.55 -1.88 -10.81
CA GLY A 36 37.28 -2.88 -9.78
C GLY A 36 35.79 -3.14 -9.51
N PHE A 37 34.89 -2.21 -9.86
CA PHE A 37 33.46 -2.34 -9.55
C PHE A 37 32.62 -3.01 -10.67
N GLY A 38 33.22 -3.37 -11.80
CA GLY A 38 32.52 -4.06 -12.90
C GLY A 38 31.51 -3.19 -13.67
N SER A 39 30.85 -3.79 -14.68
CA SER A 39 30.02 -3.07 -15.66
C SER A 39 28.66 -2.59 -15.14
N SER A 40 28.26 -3.02 -13.94
CA SER A 40 27.00 -2.65 -13.28
C SER A 40 27.09 -1.38 -12.44
N PHE A 41 28.29 -0.93 -12.10
CA PHE A 41 28.51 0.25 -11.28
C PHE A 41 27.96 1.52 -11.96
N GLY A 42 27.10 2.27 -11.26
CA GLY A 42 26.53 3.51 -11.80
C GLY A 42 25.50 3.33 -12.92
N ARG A 43 24.96 2.12 -13.11
CA ARG A 43 23.85 1.82 -14.04
C ARG A 43 22.56 2.52 -13.65
N ALA A 44 22.22 2.59 -12.35
CA ALA A 44 21.01 3.23 -11.88
C ALA A 44 21.16 4.75 -11.94
N LYS A 45 20.65 5.39 -13.00
CA LYS A 45 20.47 6.85 -13.08
C LYS A 45 19.31 7.33 -12.23
N ASN A 46 18.30 6.48 -12.03
CA ASN A 46 17.16 6.76 -11.16
C ASN A 46 16.90 5.59 -10.21
N ILE A 47 16.26 5.87 -9.07
CA ILE A 47 15.84 4.84 -8.10
C ILE A 47 14.38 5.10 -7.72
N ILE A 48 13.54 4.08 -7.86
CA ILE A 48 12.21 4.04 -7.28
C ILE A 48 12.20 2.98 -6.18
N PHE A 49 11.90 3.40 -4.96
CA PHE A 49 11.87 2.51 -3.81
C PHE A 49 10.45 2.44 -3.25
N LEU A 50 9.81 1.30 -3.45
CA LEU A 50 8.45 0.99 -3.03
C LEU A 50 8.49 0.33 -1.65
N TYR A 51 8.17 1.09 -0.61
CA TYR A 51 8.20 0.61 0.76
C TYR A 51 6.81 0.13 1.21
N LEU A 52 6.67 -1.19 1.27
CA LEU A 52 5.46 -1.91 1.63
C LEU A 52 5.32 -2.01 3.15
N CYS A 53 5.21 -0.84 3.80
CA CYS A 53 5.18 -0.73 5.26
C CYS A 53 4.16 -1.68 5.88
N GLY A 54 4.60 -2.39 6.91
CA GLY A 54 3.83 -3.45 7.55
C GLY A 54 4.37 -4.85 7.25
N GLY A 55 5.47 -5.03 6.53
CA GLY A 55 6.11 -6.34 6.35
C GLY A 55 5.26 -7.38 5.60
N PRO A 56 5.32 -7.41 4.26
CA PRO A 56 4.56 -8.33 3.44
C PRO A 56 4.81 -9.80 3.81
N PRO A 57 3.76 -10.63 3.93
CA PRO A 57 3.92 -12.04 4.26
C PRO A 57 4.53 -12.79 3.08
N GLN A 58 5.65 -13.46 3.32
CA GLN A 58 6.41 -14.20 2.32
C GLN A 58 5.59 -15.35 1.70
N HIS A 59 4.74 -16.02 2.47
CA HIS A 59 3.89 -17.14 2.01
C HIS A 59 2.85 -16.73 0.97
N GLU A 60 2.29 -15.53 1.12
CA GLU A 60 1.23 -15.02 0.23
C GLU A 60 1.74 -14.07 -0.85
N THR A 61 3.06 -13.88 -0.93
CA THR A 61 3.70 -13.06 -1.96
C THR A 61 4.72 -13.88 -2.75
N PHE A 62 5.98 -13.82 -2.37
CA PHE A 62 7.11 -14.24 -3.19
C PHE A 62 7.69 -15.60 -2.84
N ASP A 63 7.30 -16.23 -1.73
CA ASP A 63 7.85 -17.50 -1.26
C ASP A 63 6.75 -18.45 -0.72
N PRO A 64 5.84 -18.91 -1.61
CA PRO A 64 4.79 -19.83 -1.22
C PRO A 64 5.37 -21.16 -0.74
N LYS A 65 4.77 -21.75 0.31
CA LYS A 65 5.18 -23.03 0.91
C LYS A 65 4.12 -24.12 0.71
N PRO A 66 3.89 -24.60 -0.53
CA PRO A 66 2.76 -25.49 -0.83
C PRO A 66 2.75 -26.79 -0.04
N ASP A 67 3.93 -27.30 0.34
CA ASP A 67 4.09 -28.56 1.06
C ASP A 67 4.01 -28.38 2.59
N ALA A 68 3.92 -27.14 3.10
CA ALA A 68 3.77 -26.89 4.52
C ALA A 68 2.33 -27.20 5.00
N PRO A 69 2.12 -27.47 6.30
CA PRO A 69 0.79 -27.65 6.87
C PRO A 69 -0.15 -26.47 6.57
N ALA A 70 -1.47 -26.71 6.54
CA ALA A 70 -2.47 -25.71 6.16
C ALA A 70 -2.44 -24.45 7.04
N GLU A 71 -2.12 -24.61 8.33
CA GLU A 71 -1.93 -23.53 9.29
C GLU A 71 -0.67 -22.69 9.05
N ILE A 72 0.23 -23.16 8.17
CA ILE A 72 1.44 -22.45 7.75
C ILE A 72 1.27 -21.88 6.34
N ARG A 73 0.92 -22.72 5.35
CA ARG A 73 0.87 -22.29 3.95
C ARG A 73 -0.33 -21.40 3.61
N GLY A 74 -1.35 -21.39 4.46
CA GLY A 74 -2.59 -20.65 4.20
C GLY A 74 -3.45 -21.27 3.09
N PRO A 75 -4.53 -20.58 2.68
CA PRO A 75 -5.51 -21.10 1.74
C PRO A 75 -5.08 -20.93 0.28
N PHE A 76 -4.08 -20.10 0.01
CA PHE A 76 -3.67 -19.75 -1.35
C PHE A 76 -2.71 -20.79 -1.93
N LYS A 77 -2.72 -20.86 -3.26
CA LYS A 77 -1.89 -21.80 -4.02
C LYS A 77 -0.70 -21.10 -4.66
N PRO A 78 0.44 -21.79 -4.85
CA PRO A 78 1.47 -21.30 -5.75
C PRO A 78 0.97 -21.32 -7.20
N ILE A 79 1.49 -20.41 -8.00
CA ILE A 79 1.38 -20.39 -9.45
C ILE A 79 2.77 -20.38 -10.07
N GLN A 80 2.92 -21.07 -11.19
CA GLN A 80 4.14 -21.05 -11.98
C GLN A 80 4.31 -19.66 -12.60
N THR A 81 5.49 -19.06 -12.43
CA THR A 81 5.84 -17.80 -13.12
C THR A 81 6.26 -18.08 -14.56
N ASN A 82 6.55 -17.04 -15.34
CA ASN A 82 7.10 -17.20 -16.68
C ASN A 82 8.53 -17.77 -16.72
N ILE A 83 9.16 -18.03 -15.57
CA ILE A 83 10.46 -18.70 -15.44
C ILE A 83 10.28 -20.10 -14.83
N PRO A 84 10.70 -21.18 -15.51
CA PRO A 84 10.59 -22.54 -14.98
C PRO A 84 11.17 -22.69 -13.57
N GLY A 85 10.47 -23.37 -12.68
CA GLY A 85 10.91 -23.65 -11.31
C GLY A 85 10.75 -22.49 -10.32
N ILE A 86 10.42 -21.28 -10.79
CA ILE A 86 10.05 -20.16 -9.90
C ILE A 86 8.53 -20.12 -9.77
N GLN A 87 8.05 -20.06 -8.52
CA GLN A 87 6.63 -19.95 -8.19
C GLN A 87 6.38 -18.77 -7.25
N PHE A 88 5.28 -18.05 -7.47
CA PHE A 88 4.74 -17.03 -6.56
C PHE A 88 3.34 -17.41 -6.11
N CYS A 89 2.78 -16.68 -5.16
CA CYS A 89 1.40 -16.86 -4.74
C CYS A 89 0.41 -16.49 -5.87
N GLU A 90 -0.71 -17.21 -5.97
CA GLU A 90 -1.80 -16.93 -6.92
C GLU A 90 -2.46 -15.55 -6.76
N LEU A 91 -2.11 -14.79 -5.71
CA LEU A 91 -2.52 -13.40 -5.52
C LEU A 91 -1.68 -12.40 -6.34
N LEU A 92 -0.57 -12.82 -6.94
CA LEU A 92 0.32 -12.00 -7.76
C LEU A 92 0.43 -12.50 -9.21
N PRO A 93 -0.70 -12.72 -9.93
CA PRO A 93 -0.69 -13.32 -11.26
C PRO A 93 0.07 -12.47 -12.30
N ARG A 94 -0.01 -11.14 -12.23
CA ARG A 94 0.67 -10.25 -13.21
C ARG A 94 2.16 -10.20 -12.93
N THR A 95 2.56 -10.11 -11.66
CA THR A 95 3.97 -10.15 -11.26
C THR A 95 4.60 -11.49 -11.64
N ALA A 96 3.87 -12.61 -11.49
CA ALA A 96 4.33 -13.92 -11.94
C ALA A 96 4.53 -13.99 -13.48
N ALA A 97 3.74 -13.25 -14.25
CA ALA A 97 3.87 -13.20 -15.71
C ALA A 97 5.10 -12.42 -16.21
N MET A 98 5.74 -11.63 -15.35
CA MET A 98 6.94 -10.85 -15.65
C MET A 98 8.13 -11.20 -14.75
N ALA A 99 8.16 -12.41 -14.18
CA ALA A 99 9.22 -12.82 -13.26
C ALA A 99 10.62 -12.77 -13.91
N ASP A 100 10.70 -12.82 -15.24
CA ASP A 100 11.93 -12.64 -15.99
C ASP A 100 12.53 -11.23 -15.96
N LYS A 101 11.75 -10.21 -15.59
CA LYS A 101 12.20 -8.82 -15.44
C LYS A 101 12.65 -8.48 -14.02
N ILE A 102 12.39 -9.36 -13.05
CA ILE A 102 12.65 -9.10 -11.63
C ILE A 102 13.56 -10.16 -11.01
N ALA A 103 14.30 -9.79 -9.98
CA ALA A 103 14.98 -10.71 -9.10
C ALA A 103 14.34 -10.66 -7.72
N VAL A 104 14.13 -11.82 -7.11
CA VAL A 104 13.51 -11.93 -5.78
C VAL A 104 14.54 -12.44 -4.78
N ILE A 105 14.75 -11.71 -3.69
CA ILE A 105 15.49 -12.17 -2.52
C ILE A 105 14.49 -12.89 -1.60
N ARG A 106 14.81 -14.11 -1.15
CA ARG A 106 13.97 -14.89 -0.20
C ARG A 106 14.64 -15.16 1.16
N SER A 107 15.80 -14.55 1.40
CA SER A 107 16.66 -14.83 2.55
C SER A 107 17.07 -13.57 3.33
N MET A 108 16.34 -12.46 3.14
CA MET A 108 16.59 -11.23 3.89
C MET A 108 16.16 -11.38 5.33
N SER A 109 16.93 -10.84 6.28
CA SER A 109 16.71 -11.02 7.70
C SER A 109 17.12 -9.79 8.50
N THR A 110 16.23 -9.31 9.37
CA THR A 110 16.55 -8.32 10.40
C THR A 110 16.77 -8.96 11.77
N ASP A 111 16.31 -10.20 11.99
CA ASP A 111 16.23 -10.82 13.31
C ASP A 111 15.54 -9.90 14.36
N ASP A 112 14.70 -8.98 13.90
CA ASP A 112 14.04 -7.94 14.69
C ASP A 112 12.56 -7.87 14.28
N ASN A 113 11.67 -7.97 15.27
CA ASN A 113 10.22 -7.99 15.07
C ASN A 113 9.58 -6.61 15.27
N ILE A 114 10.37 -5.54 15.44
CA ILE A 114 9.86 -4.20 15.72
C ILE A 114 9.91 -3.36 14.45
N HIS A 115 8.74 -2.84 14.03
CA HIS A 115 8.61 -2.01 12.82
C HIS A 115 9.61 -0.85 12.77
N SER A 116 9.82 -0.18 13.91
CA SER A 116 10.67 0.99 14.01
C SER A 116 12.15 0.69 13.73
N SER A 117 12.71 -0.27 14.44
CA SER A 117 14.14 -0.59 14.35
C SER A 117 14.47 -1.46 13.13
N SER A 118 13.56 -2.34 12.71
CA SER A 118 13.69 -3.08 11.45
C SER A 118 13.59 -2.17 10.24
N GLY A 119 12.61 -1.25 10.24
CA GLY A 119 12.47 -0.23 9.22
C GLY A 119 13.68 0.69 9.14
N HIS A 120 14.21 1.16 10.28
CA HIS A 120 15.47 1.89 10.32
C HIS A 120 16.59 1.09 9.64
N TRP A 121 16.70 -0.22 9.88
CA TRP A 121 17.73 -1.02 9.23
C TRP A 121 17.55 -1.08 7.72
N VAL A 122 16.34 -1.31 7.22
CA VAL A 122 16.05 -1.31 5.77
C VAL A 122 16.35 0.05 5.12
N LEU A 123 16.04 1.15 5.81
CA LEU A 123 16.19 2.51 5.28
C LEU A 123 17.61 3.08 5.40
N THR A 124 18.50 2.45 6.17
CA THR A 124 19.83 3.00 6.45
C THR A 124 20.96 2.03 6.18
N GLY A 125 20.69 0.72 6.11
CA GLY A 125 21.69 -0.34 6.08
C GLY A 125 22.29 -0.68 7.46
N TYR A 126 21.87 0.02 8.54
CA TYR A 126 22.40 -0.15 9.89
C TYR A 126 21.33 -0.50 10.93
N LYS A 127 21.63 -1.48 11.80
CA LYS A 127 20.82 -1.75 12.99
C LYS A 127 20.72 -0.51 13.87
N TYR A 128 19.52 -0.18 14.32
CA TYR A 128 19.30 0.89 15.28
C TYR A 128 20.01 0.61 16.61
N GLN A 129 20.69 1.62 17.17
CA GLN A 129 21.46 1.51 18.42
C GLN A 129 20.91 2.39 19.56
N GLY A 130 19.91 3.21 19.29
CA GLY A 130 19.34 4.11 20.28
C GLY A 130 18.36 3.43 21.24
N PRO A 131 17.87 4.15 22.27
CA PRO A 131 16.92 3.60 23.25
C PRO A 131 15.49 3.45 22.72
N ASN A 132 15.11 4.20 21.68
CA ASN A 132 13.74 4.20 21.15
C ASN A 132 13.67 4.58 19.67
N ALA A 133 13.48 3.59 18.79
CA ALA A 133 13.36 3.81 17.34
C ALA A 133 12.00 4.40 16.89
N ARG A 134 11.08 4.69 17.80
CA ARG A 134 9.72 5.20 17.49
C ARG A 134 9.67 6.70 17.20
N THR A 135 10.81 7.38 17.33
CA THR A 135 10.95 8.81 17.03
C THR A 135 12.22 9.03 16.22
N ILE A 136 12.17 9.99 15.29
CA ILE A 136 13.35 10.43 14.55
C ILE A 136 14.32 11.12 15.50
N GLN A 137 15.60 10.78 15.41
CA GLN A 137 16.66 11.43 16.17
C GLN A 137 17.74 12.00 15.24
N PRO A 138 18.38 13.13 15.59
CA PRO A 138 19.55 13.62 14.86
C PRO A 138 20.73 12.63 14.85
N SER A 139 20.76 11.71 15.82
CA SER A 139 21.78 10.65 15.92
C SER A 139 21.47 9.41 15.08
N ASP A 140 20.33 9.36 14.39
CA ASP A 140 19.98 8.24 13.52
C ASP A 140 21.01 8.07 12.39
N TRP A 141 21.19 6.85 11.91
CA TRP A 141 21.97 6.67 10.70
C TRP A 141 21.25 7.36 9.52
N PRO A 142 21.97 8.02 8.60
CA PRO A 142 21.31 8.71 7.50
C PRO A 142 20.50 7.75 6.62
N PHE A 143 19.32 8.20 6.22
CA PHE A 143 18.53 7.55 5.18
C PHE A 143 19.37 7.36 3.90
N TYR A 144 19.26 6.21 3.23
CA TYR A 144 20.05 5.94 2.01
C TYR A 144 19.80 6.99 0.92
N GLY A 145 18.58 7.53 0.82
CA GLY A 145 18.25 8.60 -0.12
C GLY A 145 18.88 9.95 0.24
N SER A 146 19.12 10.21 1.53
CA SER A 146 19.90 11.37 1.96
C SER A 146 21.36 11.28 1.52
N ILE A 147 21.96 10.10 1.62
CA ILE A 147 23.33 9.85 1.14
C ILE A 147 23.41 10.08 -0.37
N ILE A 148 22.45 9.55 -1.13
CA ILE A 148 22.35 9.77 -2.57
C ILE A 148 22.15 11.25 -2.89
N LYS A 149 21.26 11.97 -2.17
CA LYS A 149 21.07 13.42 -2.33
C LYS A 149 22.38 14.20 -2.18
N ARG A 150 23.24 13.80 -1.25
CA ARG A 150 24.54 14.46 -1.01
C ARG A 150 25.57 14.15 -2.09
N TYR A 151 25.75 12.88 -2.43
CA TYR A 151 26.91 12.43 -3.21
C TYR A 151 26.62 12.10 -4.67
N LYS A 152 25.34 11.91 -5.03
CA LYS A 152 24.86 11.71 -6.40
C LYS A 152 23.57 12.50 -6.63
N PRO A 153 23.57 13.83 -6.46
CA PRO A 153 22.38 14.64 -6.71
C PRO A 153 21.92 14.50 -8.17
N SER A 154 20.65 14.79 -8.41
CA SER A 154 20.15 14.91 -9.77
C SER A 154 20.86 16.06 -10.48
N GLU A 155 21.36 15.81 -11.69
CA GLU A 155 21.96 16.84 -12.54
C GLU A 155 20.90 17.80 -13.11
N SER A 156 19.66 17.33 -13.26
CA SER A 156 18.59 18.08 -13.94
C SER A 156 17.54 18.68 -13.00
N MET A 157 17.43 18.16 -11.78
CA MET A 157 16.57 18.68 -10.70
C MET A 157 17.26 18.53 -9.33
N PRO A 158 18.37 19.26 -9.06
CA PRO A 158 19.13 19.13 -7.82
C PRO A 158 18.28 19.29 -6.55
N GLY A 159 17.32 20.24 -6.57
CA GLY A 159 16.37 20.48 -5.48
C GLY A 159 15.39 19.34 -5.19
N LEU A 160 15.23 18.35 -6.10
CA LEU A 160 14.41 17.14 -5.90
C LEU A 160 15.26 15.88 -6.07
N SER A 161 16.52 15.88 -5.62
CA SER A 161 17.37 14.71 -5.77
C SER A 161 16.84 13.49 -5.00
N SER A 162 16.27 13.68 -3.82
CA SER A 162 15.65 12.60 -3.04
C SER A 162 14.31 13.08 -2.52
N LEU A 163 13.26 12.30 -2.75
CA LEU A 163 11.89 12.67 -2.48
C LEU A 163 11.12 11.50 -1.85
N VAL A 164 10.28 11.79 -0.86
CA VAL A 164 9.35 10.84 -0.23
C VAL A 164 7.90 11.21 -0.55
N ILE A 165 7.11 10.24 -1.01
CA ILE A 165 5.67 10.37 -1.28
C ILE A 165 4.89 9.14 -0.77
N PRO A 166 3.57 9.25 -0.51
CA PRO A 166 2.83 10.51 -0.32
C PRO A 166 3.04 11.13 1.07
N ASP A 167 3.70 10.41 1.98
CA ASP A 167 4.15 10.92 3.28
C ASP A 167 5.30 10.07 3.81
N PHE A 168 5.95 10.50 4.89
CA PHE A 168 6.81 9.65 5.70
C PHE A 168 6.03 8.46 6.28
N VAL A 169 6.75 7.37 6.57
CA VAL A 169 6.22 6.23 7.30
C VAL A 169 5.73 6.73 8.66
N ARG A 170 4.49 6.36 9.00
CA ARG A 170 3.92 6.51 10.33
C ARG A 170 3.30 5.20 10.77
N GLN A 171 3.66 4.70 11.95
CA GLN A 171 3.06 3.47 12.51
C GLN A 171 1.65 3.72 13.04
N ASN A 172 1.43 4.92 13.58
CA ASN A 172 0.13 5.45 13.95
C ASN A 172 0.19 6.99 13.86
N GLU A 173 -0.88 7.67 14.27
CA GLU A 173 -0.99 9.14 14.21
C GLU A 173 0.20 9.88 14.82
N ASN A 174 0.82 9.32 15.87
CA ASN A 174 1.80 10.00 16.73
C ASN A 174 3.19 9.35 16.67
N VAL A 175 3.43 8.42 15.75
CA VAL A 175 4.68 7.65 15.72
C VAL A 175 5.27 7.69 14.33
N THR A 176 6.36 8.46 14.21
CA THR A 176 7.20 8.56 13.03
C THR A 176 8.54 7.88 13.35
N PRO A 177 8.77 6.64 12.85
CA PRO A 177 9.96 5.88 13.18
C PRO A 177 11.25 6.54 12.65
N ALA A 178 12.36 6.19 13.32
CA ALA A 178 13.72 6.61 13.01
C ALA A 178 14.19 6.24 11.59
N GLY A 179 15.27 6.88 11.12
CA GLY A 179 15.99 6.50 9.89
C GLY A 179 15.40 7.02 8.58
N GLN A 180 14.48 7.99 8.63
CA GLN A 180 13.81 8.57 7.45
C GLN A 180 14.42 9.91 6.98
N MET A 181 15.39 10.45 7.73
CA MET A 181 15.93 11.80 7.56
C MET A 181 17.46 11.79 7.37
N GLY A 182 18.06 12.97 7.25
CA GLY A 182 19.51 13.12 7.10
C GLY A 182 20.34 12.61 8.28
N GLY A 183 19.74 12.43 9.47
CA GLY A 183 20.39 11.82 10.64
C GLY A 183 21.75 12.46 10.97
N LEU A 184 22.75 11.62 11.25
CA LEU A 184 24.13 12.00 11.52
C LEU A 184 24.78 12.86 10.42
N MET A 185 24.23 12.89 9.19
CA MET A 185 24.75 13.71 8.10
C MET A 185 24.29 15.17 8.18
N GLY A 186 23.23 15.44 8.95
CA GLY A 186 22.62 16.75 9.13
C GLY A 186 21.32 16.95 8.34
N GLN A 187 20.46 17.82 8.86
CA GLN A 187 19.10 18.03 8.36
C GLN A 187 19.06 18.49 6.89
N GLN A 188 20.08 19.23 6.41
CA GLN A 188 20.20 19.71 5.02
C GLN A 188 20.18 18.62 3.96
N TRP A 189 20.48 17.38 4.35
CA TRP A 189 20.45 16.24 3.45
C TRP A 189 19.18 15.40 3.58
N SER A 190 18.22 15.79 4.41
CA SER A 190 16.93 15.11 4.50
C SER A 190 16.23 15.10 3.13
N PRO A 191 15.46 14.05 2.81
CA PRO A 191 14.70 14.02 1.57
C PRO A 191 13.65 15.13 1.55
N GLU A 192 13.31 15.61 0.35
CA GLU A 192 12.13 16.44 0.19
C GLU A 192 10.87 15.61 0.44
N HIS A 193 9.82 16.26 0.92
CA HIS A 193 8.60 15.60 1.33
C HIS A 193 7.40 16.46 0.97
N PHE A 194 6.46 15.88 0.21
CA PHE A 194 5.23 16.56 -0.18
C PHE A 194 4.03 15.69 0.20
N VAL A 195 3.14 16.27 1.00
CA VAL A 195 1.92 15.60 1.43
C VAL A 195 0.82 15.83 0.40
N GLY A 196 0.19 14.74 -0.05
CA GLY A 196 -1.00 14.82 -0.88
C GLY A 196 -1.55 13.46 -1.28
N ASP A 197 -2.66 13.48 -2.02
CA ASP A 197 -3.28 12.28 -2.58
C ASP A 197 -3.44 12.44 -4.11
N PRO A 198 -2.55 11.83 -4.91
CA PRO A 198 -2.59 11.94 -6.36
C PRO A 198 -3.78 11.22 -7.01
N SER A 199 -4.57 10.45 -6.24
CA SER A 199 -5.79 9.83 -6.74
C SER A 199 -6.98 10.78 -6.83
N ARG A 200 -6.93 11.90 -6.12
CA ARG A 200 -8.01 12.88 -6.14
C ARG A 200 -8.03 13.70 -7.42
N ALA A 201 -9.23 14.03 -7.89
CA ALA A 201 -9.42 14.91 -9.05
C ALA A 201 -8.88 16.33 -8.81
N ASP A 202 -8.95 16.81 -7.58
CA ASP A 202 -8.46 18.12 -7.13
C ASP A 202 -7.03 18.08 -6.59
N TYR A 203 -6.25 17.03 -6.91
CA TYR A 203 -4.88 16.89 -6.42
C TYR A 203 -4.03 18.11 -6.79
N LYS A 204 -3.45 18.72 -5.76
CA LYS A 204 -2.46 19.79 -5.85
C LYS A 204 -1.43 19.61 -4.76
N ILE A 205 -0.25 20.18 -4.99
CA ILE A 205 0.81 20.18 -3.98
C ILE A 205 0.84 21.52 -3.29
N GLU A 206 0.78 21.47 -1.96
CA GLU A 206 0.95 22.63 -1.12
C GLU A 206 2.31 23.31 -1.39
N GLY A 207 2.30 24.63 -1.58
CA GLY A 207 3.52 25.41 -1.90
C GLY A 207 3.82 25.58 -3.39
N PHE A 208 3.11 24.90 -4.31
CA PHE A 208 3.18 25.18 -5.76
C PHE A 208 2.07 26.10 -6.27
N GLU A 209 1.24 26.62 -5.37
CA GLU A 209 0.22 27.62 -5.70
C GLU A 209 0.85 28.98 -6.05
N PRO A 210 0.26 29.75 -6.98
CA PRO A 210 0.75 31.09 -7.29
C PRO A 210 0.69 31.99 -6.04
N LEU A 211 1.84 32.39 -5.51
CA LEU A 211 1.99 33.24 -4.32
C LEU A 211 1.42 34.67 -4.48
N GLY A 212 0.66 34.97 -5.54
CA GLY A 212 0.17 36.31 -5.86
C GLY A 212 1.27 37.33 -6.18
N ILE A 213 2.51 36.88 -6.36
CA ILE A 213 3.67 37.70 -6.71
C ILE A 213 4.17 37.33 -8.11
N THR A 214 4.53 38.33 -8.91
CA THR A 214 5.14 38.11 -10.22
C THR A 214 6.53 37.48 -10.06
N LEU A 215 6.96 36.69 -11.07
CA LEU A 215 8.31 36.12 -11.09
C LEU A 215 9.41 37.19 -10.95
N ASP A 216 9.21 38.38 -11.52
CA ASP A 216 10.16 39.50 -11.42
C ASP A 216 10.27 40.06 -10.00
N ARG A 217 9.14 40.12 -9.27
CA ARG A 217 9.13 40.52 -7.86
C ARG A 217 9.81 39.46 -6.99
N MET A 218 9.63 38.18 -7.31
CA MET A 218 10.30 37.08 -6.62
C MET A 218 11.82 37.11 -6.86
N LYS A 219 12.26 37.30 -8.11
CA LYS A 219 13.68 37.52 -8.49
C LYS A 219 14.28 38.70 -7.73
N SER A 220 13.60 39.83 -7.70
CA SER A 220 14.07 41.05 -7.01
C SER A 220 14.27 40.83 -5.49
N ARG A 221 13.34 40.10 -4.85
CA ARG A 221 13.47 39.71 -3.43
C ARG A 221 14.64 38.76 -3.21
N ARG A 222 14.85 37.78 -4.10
CA ARG A 222 15.99 36.85 -4.02
C ARG A 222 17.32 37.59 -4.17
N THR A 223 17.42 38.55 -5.08
CA THR A 223 18.62 39.39 -5.25
C THR A 223 18.90 40.22 -3.99
N LEU A 224 17.88 40.80 -3.36
CA LEU A 224 18.06 41.56 -2.11
C LEU A 224 18.51 40.65 -0.96
N GLN A 225 17.90 39.47 -0.85
CA GLN A 225 18.26 38.46 0.14
C GLN A 225 19.72 37.99 -0.02
N SER A 226 20.14 37.63 -1.24
CA SER A 226 21.53 37.26 -1.51
C SER A 226 22.51 38.35 -1.07
N LYS A 227 22.21 39.62 -1.35
CA LYS A 227 23.05 40.75 -0.91
C LYS A 227 23.12 40.89 0.62
N LEU A 228 22.05 40.57 1.34
CA LEU A 228 22.05 40.55 2.81
C LEU A 228 22.87 39.38 3.34
N GLU A 229 22.72 38.20 2.75
CA GLU A 229 23.51 37.00 3.09
C GLU A 229 25.00 37.22 2.85
N ASP A 230 25.38 37.85 1.74
CA ASP A 230 26.78 38.14 1.43
C ASP A 230 27.39 39.12 2.43
N ARG A 231 26.60 40.09 2.91
CA ARG A 231 27.02 40.98 4.00
C ARG A 231 27.15 40.26 5.33
N LEU A 232 26.24 39.34 5.65
CA LEU A 232 26.29 38.53 6.86
C LEU A 232 27.50 37.59 6.83
N ARG A 233 27.79 36.93 5.70
CA ARG A 233 29.00 36.13 5.48
C ARG A 233 30.28 36.93 5.68
N ALA A 234 30.29 38.19 5.24
CA ALA A 234 31.43 39.08 5.41
C ALA A 234 31.60 39.57 6.87
N ALA A 235 30.52 39.64 7.64
CA ALA A 235 30.53 40.10 9.03
C ALA A 235 30.80 38.96 10.03
N GLU A 236 30.28 37.76 9.78
CA GLU A 236 30.46 36.56 10.60
C GLU A 236 30.61 35.34 9.68
N SER A 237 31.63 34.50 9.92
CA SER A 237 31.81 33.21 9.24
C SER A 237 30.80 32.17 9.77
N SER A 238 29.52 32.44 9.57
CA SER A 238 28.43 31.65 10.14
C SER A 238 27.99 30.54 9.18
N LYS A 239 28.36 29.29 9.52
CA LYS A 239 27.86 28.08 8.84
C LYS A 239 26.33 28.02 8.75
N ALA A 240 25.61 28.69 9.65
CA ALA A 240 24.16 28.75 9.63
C ALA A 240 23.62 29.56 8.43
N VAL A 241 24.33 30.62 8.02
CA VAL A 241 23.96 31.44 6.85
C VAL A 241 24.13 30.61 5.57
N ASP A 242 25.18 29.81 5.46
CA ASP A 242 25.41 28.96 4.28
C ASP A 242 24.36 27.87 4.13
N ILE A 243 24.01 27.20 5.22
CA ILE A 243 22.91 26.21 5.25
C ILE A 243 21.60 26.87 4.81
N LEU A 244 21.24 28.01 5.41
CA LEU A 244 20.01 28.73 5.09
C LEU A 244 19.98 29.18 3.62
N SER A 245 21.09 29.71 3.10
CA SER A 245 21.18 30.19 1.71
C SER A 245 20.98 29.06 0.69
N THR A 246 21.52 27.87 0.99
CA THR A 246 21.38 26.66 0.16
C THR A 246 19.94 26.19 0.10
N TYR A 247 19.25 26.10 1.24
CA TYR A 247 17.84 25.73 1.29
C TYR A 247 16.97 26.70 0.48
N GLN A 248 17.18 28.00 0.66
CA GLN A 248 16.39 29.00 -0.04
C GLN A 248 16.64 29.00 -1.55
N GLN A 249 17.86 28.65 -1.98
CA GLN A 249 18.17 28.49 -3.41
C GLN A 249 17.37 27.32 -4.01
N GLN A 250 17.40 26.16 -3.34
CA GLN A 250 16.69 24.97 -3.77
C GLN A 250 15.17 25.20 -3.80
N SER A 251 14.60 25.81 -2.74
CA SER A 251 13.17 26.15 -2.70
C SER A 251 12.78 27.14 -3.80
N TYR A 252 13.61 28.15 -4.09
CA TYR A 252 13.36 29.11 -5.16
C TYR A 252 13.37 28.44 -6.53
N GLU A 253 14.35 27.58 -6.80
CA GLU A 253 14.41 26.82 -8.05
C GLU A 253 13.19 25.92 -8.21
N LEU A 254 12.72 25.29 -7.13
CA LEU A 254 11.52 24.46 -7.15
C LEU A 254 10.25 25.23 -7.49
N MET A 255 10.04 26.37 -6.83
CA MET A 255 8.86 27.21 -7.05
C MET A 255 8.85 27.87 -8.43
N THR A 256 10.03 28.16 -8.99
CA THR A 256 10.15 28.83 -10.29
C THR A 256 10.32 27.87 -11.47
N SER A 257 10.66 26.60 -11.21
CA SER A 257 10.81 25.57 -12.25
C SER A 257 9.45 25.04 -12.71
N GLY A 258 9.09 25.39 -13.95
CA GLY A 258 7.93 24.76 -14.61
C GLY A 258 8.08 23.24 -14.78
N LYS A 259 9.31 22.71 -14.72
CA LYS A 259 9.59 21.27 -14.82
C LYS A 259 9.11 20.52 -13.58
N ALA A 260 9.41 21.04 -12.38
CA ALA A 260 8.94 20.44 -11.12
C ALA A 260 7.41 20.43 -11.05
N ARG A 261 6.77 21.56 -11.38
CA ARG A 261 5.30 21.67 -11.40
C ARG A 261 4.63 20.67 -12.35
N ARG A 262 5.17 20.49 -13.57
CA ARG A 262 4.65 19.49 -14.53
C ARG A 262 4.87 18.06 -14.05
N ALA A 263 6.02 17.76 -13.44
CA ALA A 263 6.31 16.42 -12.92
C ALA A 263 5.23 15.95 -11.94
N PHE A 264 4.80 16.85 -11.05
CA PHE A 264 3.74 16.60 -10.07
C PHE A 264 2.31 16.69 -10.62
N ASN A 265 2.11 17.21 -11.83
CA ASN A 265 0.80 17.32 -12.44
C ASN A 265 0.37 15.99 -13.08
N ILE A 266 -0.08 15.04 -12.25
CA ILE A 266 -0.53 13.71 -12.72
C ILE A 266 -1.76 13.78 -13.65
N GLN A 267 -2.50 14.89 -13.63
CA GLN A 267 -3.67 15.09 -14.50
C GLN A 267 -3.28 15.27 -15.98
N GLU A 268 -2.00 15.47 -16.29
CA GLU A 268 -1.49 15.47 -17.67
C GLU A 268 -1.36 14.06 -18.26
N GLU A 269 -1.42 13.01 -17.44
CA GLU A 269 -1.44 11.63 -17.94
C GLU A 269 -2.79 11.29 -18.56
N PRO A 270 -2.81 10.61 -19.72
CA PRO A 270 -4.05 10.08 -20.29
C PRO A 270 -4.77 9.16 -19.31
N ASP A 271 -6.11 9.18 -19.35
CA ASP A 271 -6.93 8.40 -18.41
C ASP A 271 -6.60 6.90 -18.41
N HIS A 272 -6.38 6.31 -19.59
CA HIS A 272 -6.04 4.89 -19.72
C HIS A 272 -4.72 4.52 -19.01
N VAL A 273 -3.74 5.43 -18.94
CA VAL A 273 -2.49 5.22 -18.19
C VAL A 273 -2.79 5.21 -16.70
N ARG A 274 -3.59 6.17 -16.23
CA ARG A 274 -3.99 6.25 -14.82
C ARG A 274 -4.81 5.03 -14.40
N ASP A 275 -5.67 4.52 -15.29
CA ASP A 275 -6.48 3.33 -15.06
C ASP A 275 -5.60 2.07 -15.00
N ARG A 276 -4.54 1.97 -15.82
CA ARG A 276 -3.59 0.85 -15.79
C ARG A 276 -2.84 0.72 -14.45
N TYR A 277 -2.52 1.83 -13.79
CA TYR A 277 -1.96 1.84 -12.43
C TYR A 277 -3.04 1.67 -11.36
N GLY A 278 -4.30 1.91 -11.70
CA GLY A 278 -5.46 1.95 -10.82
C GLY A 278 -5.69 3.32 -10.18
N ARG A 279 -6.95 3.76 -10.10
CA ARG A 279 -7.37 5.05 -9.50
C ARG A 279 -7.45 5.03 -7.98
N ASN A 280 -6.53 4.32 -7.34
CA ASN A 280 -6.37 4.29 -5.90
C ASN A 280 -5.09 5.05 -5.51
N ARG A 281 -4.97 5.42 -4.24
CA ARG A 281 -3.84 6.23 -3.77
C ARG A 281 -2.48 5.57 -4.03
N TRP A 282 -2.36 4.26 -3.85
CA TRP A 282 -1.12 3.52 -4.12
C TRP A 282 -0.73 3.60 -5.59
N GLY A 283 -1.61 3.16 -6.49
CA GLY A 283 -1.36 3.16 -7.94
C GLY A 283 -0.97 4.54 -8.48
N GLN A 284 -1.67 5.59 -8.02
CA GLN A 284 -1.40 6.96 -8.44
C GLN A 284 -0.10 7.52 -7.84
N CYS A 285 0.31 7.11 -6.64
CA CYS A 285 1.65 7.41 -6.11
C CYS A 285 2.76 6.72 -6.92
N VAL A 286 2.55 5.47 -7.34
CA VAL A 286 3.51 4.75 -8.18
C VAL A 286 3.63 5.39 -9.57
N LEU A 287 2.52 5.79 -10.19
CA LEU A 287 2.52 6.56 -11.44
C LEU A 287 3.23 7.92 -11.29
N LEU A 288 2.97 8.62 -10.19
CA LEU A 288 3.67 9.86 -9.89
C LEU A 288 5.18 9.65 -9.76
N ALA A 289 5.63 8.55 -9.15
CA ALA A 289 7.04 8.20 -9.08
C ALA A 289 7.68 8.03 -10.47
N ARG A 290 6.99 7.38 -11.41
CA ARG A 290 7.44 7.28 -12.82
C ARG A 290 7.61 8.67 -13.44
N ARG A 291 6.62 9.55 -13.31
CA ARG A 291 6.69 10.92 -13.86
C ARG A 291 7.83 11.74 -13.26
N LEU A 292 8.09 11.58 -11.97
CA LEU A 292 9.14 12.29 -11.26
C LEU A 292 10.53 11.87 -11.75
N ILE A 293 10.78 10.58 -11.91
CA ILE A 293 12.09 10.12 -12.44
C ILE A 293 12.27 10.46 -13.92
N GLU A 294 11.20 10.43 -14.72
CA GLU A 294 11.23 10.86 -16.12
C GLU A 294 11.52 12.36 -16.24
N SER A 295 11.08 13.14 -15.25
CA SER A 295 11.46 14.54 -15.10
C SER A 295 12.86 14.72 -14.52
N GLY A 296 13.54 13.65 -14.13
CA GLY A 296 14.92 13.65 -13.64
C GLY A 296 15.08 13.75 -12.12
N VAL A 297 14.07 13.39 -11.32
CA VAL A 297 14.27 13.10 -9.89
C VAL A 297 15.20 11.89 -9.78
N ARG A 298 16.24 12.00 -8.96
CA ARG A 298 17.24 10.94 -8.81
C ARG A 298 16.71 9.75 -8.00
N LEU A 299 15.92 10.01 -6.96
CA LEU A 299 15.35 8.99 -6.08
C LEU A 299 13.94 9.38 -5.63
N VAL A 300 12.98 8.49 -5.88
CA VAL A 300 11.62 8.57 -5.34
C VAL A 300 11.37 7.40 -4.40
N HIS A 301 11.14 7.69 -3.13
CA HIS A 301 10.71 6.74 -2.13
C HIS A 301 9.18 6.81 -2.00
N VAL A 302 8.50 5.72 -2.33
CA VAL A 302 7.04 5.59 -2.31
C VAL A 302 6.66 4.72 -1.12
N ASN A 303 6.14 5.34 -0.08
CA ASN A 303 5.55 4.62 1.04
C ASN A 303 4.16 4.11 0.65
N TRP A 304 3.83 2.88 1.06
CA TRP A 304 2.45 2.41 0.99
C TRP A 304 1.53 3.41 1.71
N PRO A 305 0.56 4.02 1.02
CA PRO A 305 -0.26 5.05 1.59
C PRO A 305 -1.15 4.49 2.68
N ARG A 306 -1.30 5.26 3.75
CA ARG A 306 -2.30 5.01 4.77
C ARG A 306 -3.67 5.46 4.25
N GLU A 307 -4.64 4.55 4.27
CA GLU A 307 -6.03 4.83 3.90
C GLU A 307 -6.80 5.40 5.10
N PRO A 308 -7.88 6.18 4.89
CA PRO A 308 -8.76 6.61 5.97
C PRO A 308 -9.27 5.41 6.78
N GLY A 309 -9.08 5.45 8.10
CA GLY A 309 -9.42 4.35 9.01
C GLY A 309 -8.31 3.32 9.26
N ASP A 310 -7.21 3.29 8.49
CA ASP A 310 -6.05 2.46 8.84
C ASP A 310 -5.43 2.91 10.18
N ASN A 311 -5.41 2.05 11.19
CA ASN A 311 -4.76 2.31 12.47
C ASN A 311 -4.04 1.08 13.04
N ALA A 312 -3.23 1.30 14.08
CA ALA A 312 -2.22 0.35 14.59
C ALA A 312 -2.74 -0.97 15.21
N SER A 313 -4.04 -1.23 15.22
CA SER A 313 -4.60 -2.23 16.15
C SER A 313 -4.87 -3.63 15.58
N ASP A 314 -5.05 -3.78 14.27
CA ASP A 314 -5.28 -5.10 13.66
C ASP A 314 -4.62 -5.25 12.28
N ASN A 315 -5.02 -4.44 11.28
CA ASN A 315 -4.61 -4.62 9.87
C ASN A 315 -4.17 -3.34 9.14
N PRO A 316 -3.34 -2.46 9.73
CA PRO A 316 -2.90 -1.27 9.01
C PRO A 316 -1.95 -1.64 7.88
N LEU A 317 -2.18 -1.12 6.66
CA LEU A 317 -1.23 -1.31 5.55
C LEU A 317 -0.97 -2.83 5.34
N TRP A 318 0.29 -3.28 5.31
CA TRP A 318 0.69 -4.69 5.24
C TRP A 318 0.78 -5.41 6.60
N ASP A 319 0.45 -4.73 7.71
CA ASP A 319 0.57 -5.25 9.07
C ASP A 319 -0.65 -6.10 9.48
N THR A 320 -0.75 -7.30 8.90
CA THR A 320 -1.97 -8.14 8.94
C THR A 320 -2.10 -9.04 10.18
N HIS A 321 -2.20 -8.47 11.39
CA HIS A 321 -2.38 -9.25 12.63
C HIS A 321 -3.75 -9.94 12.75
N ALA A 322 -4.71 -9.63 11.89
CA ALA A 322 -6.02 -10.29 11.80
C ALA A 322 -6.41 -10.49 10.32
N GLN A 323 -7.35 -11.39 10.01
CA GLN A 323 -7.96 -11.44 8.66
C GLN A 323 -6.96 -11.38 7.47
N ASN A 324 -5.76 -11.98 7.61
CA ASN A 324 -4.64 -11.82 6.67
C ASN A 324 -5.06 -12.17 5.24
N HIS A 325 -5.75 -13.30 5.09
CA HIS A 325 -6.20 -13.76 3.78
C HIS A 325 -7.20 -12.82 3.12
N ASP A 326 -8.11 -12.20 3.88
CA ASP A 326 -9.08 -11.26 3.31
C ASP A 326 -8.37 -9.99 2.86
N ARG A 327 -7.52 -9.45 3.72
CA ARG A 327 -6.83 -8.19 3.47
C ARG A 327 -5.88 -8.29 2.28
N LEU A 328 -5.14 -9.39 2.16
CA LEU A 328 -4.24 -9.64 1.04
C LEU A 328 -5.00 -9.81 -0.27
N GLU A 329 -6.05 -10.64 -0.29
CA GLU A 329 -6.80 -10.99 -1.50
C GLU A 329 -7.69 -9.84 -2.00
N ASP A 330 -8.30 -9.07 -1.10
CA ASP A 330 -9.26 -8.02 -1.48
C ASP A 330 -8.59 -6.66 -1.71
N VAL A 331 -7.40 -6.42 -1.13
CA VAL A 331 -6.79 -5.09 -1.11
C VAL A 331 -5.30 -5.12 -1.43
N LEU A 332 -4.46 -5.71 -0.58
CA LEU A 332 -3.02 -5.48 -0.66
C LEU A 332 -2.38 -6.06 -1.92
N CYS A 333 -2.55 -7.36 -2.17
CA CYS A 333 -1.95 -8.02 -3.32
C CYS A 333 -2.52 -7.50 -4.64
N PRO A 334 -3.85 -7.32 -4.84
CA PRO A 334 -4.36 -6.72 -6.07
C PRO A 334 -3.81 -5.33 -6.35
N LEU A 335 -3.81 -4.43 -5.36
CA LEU A 335 -3.30 -3.08 -5.56
C LEU A 335 -1.80 -3.07 -5.86
N PHE A 336 -1.03 -3.91 -5.17
CA PHE A 336 0.39 -4.09 -5.43
C PHE A 336 0.64 -4.66 -6.83
N ASP A 337 0.01 -5.78 -7.18
CA ASP A 337 0.22 -6.49 -8.44
C ASP A 337 -0.14 -5.60 -9.64
N VAL A 338 -1.23 -4.82 -9.57
CA VAL A 338 -1.59 -3.85 -10.63
C VAL A 338 -0.56 -2.72 -10.74
N GLY A 339 -0.29 -2.01 -9.64
CA GLY A 339 0.56 -0.82 -9.65
C GLY A 339 2.04 -1.13 -9.91
N TYR A 340 2.56 -2.22 -9.33
CA TYR A 340 3.94 -2.66 -9.52
C TYR A 340 4.19 -3.09 -10.96
N THR A 341 3.30 -3.93 -11.53
CA THR A 341 3.47 -4.39 -12.91
C THR A 341 3.29 -3.27 -13.93
N ALA A 342 2.37 -2.33 -13.68
CA ALA A 342 2.21 -1.13 -14.49
C ALA A 342 3.51 -0.32 -14.55
N LEU A 343 4.16 -0.13 -13.40
CA LEU A 343 5.44 0.58 -13.33
C LEU A 343 6.53 -0.12 -14.15
N ILE A 344 6.72 -1.43 -13.94
CA ILE A 344 7.78 -2.17 -14.63
C ILE A 344 7.54 -2.16 -16.15
N GLU A 345 6.31 -2.39 -16.61
CA GLU A 345 5.95 -2.35 -18.04
C GLU A 345 6.14 -0.96 -18.65
N ASP A 346 5.69 0.10 -17.97
CA ASP A 346 5.77 1.48 -18.47
C ASP A 346 7.24 1.95 -18.53
N LEU A 347 8.07 1.59 -17.54
CA LEU A 347 9.51 1.87 -17.59
C LEU A 347 10.20 1.09 -18.72
N ASP A 348 9.84 -0.16 -18.95
CA ASP A 348 10.41 -1.00 -20.01
C ASP A 348 10.04 -0.47 -21.39
N GLN A 349 8.76 -0.15 -21.62
CA GLN A 349 8.26 0.41 -22.88
C GLN A 349 8.89 1.77 -23.21
N ARG A 350 9.27 2.54 -22.19
CA ARG A 350 9.96 3.83 -22.34
C ARG A 350 11.48 3.70 -22.44
N GLY A 351 12.05 2.49 -22.28
CA GLY A 351 13.50 2.28 -22.21
C GLY A 351 14.15 2.84 -20.94
N LEU A 352 13.36 3.17 -19.92
CA LEU A 352 13.83 3.71 -18.63
C LEU A 352 14.21 2.62 -17.63
N LEU A 353 13.73 1.38 -17.82
CA LEU A 353 14.00 0.28 -16.89
C LEU A 353 15.50 -0.05 -16.81
N ASP A 354 16.23 0.05 -17.92
CA ASP A 354 17.68 -0.22 -17.98
C ASP A 354 18.52 0.76 -17.15
N GLU A 355 17.97 1.92 -16.81
CA GLU A 355 18.63 2.96 -16.01
C GLU A 355 17.91 3.28 -14.70
N THR A 356 16.80 2.60 -14.39
CA THR A 356 16.02 2.80 -13.17
C THR A 356 16.03 1.55 -12.31
N LEU A 357 16.59 1.66 -11.10
CA LEU A 357 16.47 0.61 -10.10
C LEU A 357 15.10 0.71 -9.43
N VAL A 358 14.29 -0.34 -9.52
CA VAL A 358 13.04 -0.47 -8.77
C VAL A 358 13.23 -1.49 -7.66
N VAL A 359 12.92 -1.10 -6.42
CA VAL A 359 12.98 -1.98 -5.23
C VAL A 359 11.59 -2.02 -4.60
N ALA A 360 11.08 -3.22 -4.28
CA ALA A 360 9.85 -3.40 -3.52
C ALA A 360 10.12 -4.27 -2.29
N ILE A 361 9.88 -3.73 -1.09
CA ILE A 361 10.34 -4.33 0.18
C ILE A 361 9.54 -3.77 1.38
N GLY A 362 9.38 -4.58 2.42
CA GLY A 362 8.95 -4.13 3.76
C GLY A 362 10.06 -4.27 4.80
N GLU A 363 9.80 -3.85 6.04
CA GLU A 363 10.75 -3.90 7.16
C GLU A 363 11.17 -5.31 7.60
N PHE A 364 10.28 -6.28 7.42
CA PHE A 364 10.43 -7.68 7.83
C PHE A 364 9.34 -8.54 7.18
N GLY A 365 9.23 -9.80 7.59
CA GLY A 365 8.22 -10.75 7.12
C GLY A 365 7.16 -11.03 8.19
N ARG A 366 6.42 -12.11 8.00
CA ARG A 366 5.31 -12.49 8.86
C ARG A 366 5.48 -13.90 9.42
N THR A 367 4.92 -14.12 10.61
CA THR A 367 5.00 -15.41 11.30
C THR A 367 4.52 -16.54 10.37
N PRO A 368 5.21 -17.69 10.34
CA PRO A 368 4.80 -18.85 9.55
C PRO A 368 3.43 -19.39 9.95
N LYS A 369 3.09 -19.38 11.25
CA LYS A 369 1.84 -19.95 11.75
C LYS A 369 0.76 -18.89 11.84
N ILE A 370 -0.41 -19.16 11.26
CA ILE A 370 -1.58 -18.27 11.32
C ILE A 370 -2.13 -18.21 12.75
N ASN A 371 -2.33 -17.01 13.27
CA ASN A 371 -2.78 -16.77 14.65
C ASN A 371 -4.30 -17.01 14.82
N PRO A 372 -4.84 -16.96 16.07
CA PRO A 372 -6.27 -17.17 16.32
C PRO A 372 -7.21 -16.17 15.63
N LYS A 373 -6.76 -14.93 15.36
CA LYS A 373 -7.51 -13.90 14.61
C LYS A 373 -7.45 -14.08 13.08
N SER A 374 -6.94 -15.23 12.60
CA SER A 374 -6.69 -15.48 11.18
C SER A 374 -5.70 -14.50 10.53
N GLY A 375 -4.81 -13.91 11.34
CA GLY A 375 -3.72 -13.04 10.89
C GLY A 375 -2.34 -13.69 11.00
N ARG A 376 -1.30 -12.91 10.73
CA ARG A 376 0.10 -13.26 10.98
C ARG A 376 0.80 -12.12 11.72
N ASP A 377 1.54 -12.46 12.77
CA ASP A 377 2.31 -11.52 13.59
C ASP A 377 3.69 -11.21 13.00
N HIS A 378 4.43 -10.27 13.60
CA HIS A 378 5.74 -9.79 13.14
C HIS A 378 6.80 -10.88 13.09
N TRP A 379 7.64 -10.87 12.05
CA TRP A 379 8.68 -11.87 11.86
C TRP A 379 9.90 -11.35 11.08
N GLY A 380 10.87 -10.81 11.82
CA GLY A 380 12.20 -10.39 11.35
C GLY A 380 13.17 -11.47 10.87
N PRO A 381 13.06 -12.76 11.27
CA PRO A 381 14.06 -13.76 10.87
C PRO A 381 14.17 -14.01 9.36
N VAL A 382 13.08 -13.88 8.60
CA VAL A 382 13.13 -14.04 7.14
C VAL A 382 12.02 -13.28 6.43
N PHE A 383 12.36 -12.65 5.32
CA PHE A 383 11.41 -11.96 4.44
C PHE A 383 11.96 -11.81 3.02
N SER A 384 11.10 -11.30 2.14
CA SER A 384 11.40 -11.16 0.71
C SER A 384 11.47 -9.71 0.25
N ALA A 385 12.24 -9.49 -0.81
CA ALA A 385 12.31 -8.24 -1.55
C ALA A 385 12.37 -8.51 -3.05
N ALA A 386 11.75 -7.66 -3.86
CA ALA A 386 11.82 -7.73 -5.32
C ALA A 386 12.63 -6.54 -5.86
N LEU A 387 13.50 -6.81 -6.83
CA LEU A 387 14.35 -5.83 -7.49
C LEU A 387 14.19 -5.93 -9.01
N ALA A 388 14.25 -4.81 -9.72
CA ALA A 388 14.19 -4.77 -11.17
C ALA A 388 15.00 -3.62 -11.75
N GLY A 389 15.43 -3.77 -13.01
CA GLY A 389 16.09 -2.71 -13.78
C GLY A 389 17.51 -2.38 -13.35
N ALA A 390 18.11 -1.38 -14.00
CA ALA A 390 19.43 -0.81 -13.69
C ALA A 390 20.56 -1.83 -13.42
N GLY A 391 20.61 -2.92 -14.20
CA GLY A 391 21.64 -3.96 -14.05
C GLY A 391 21.31 -5.07 -13.07
N ILE A 392 20.08 -5.14 -12.55
CA ILE A 392 19.55 -6.35 -11.91
C ILE A 392 19.29 -7.40 -12.99
N SER A 393 19.86 -8.59 -12.83
CA SER A 393 19.63 -9.73 -13.70
C SER A 393 18.31 -10.40 -13.31
N GLY A 394 17.23 -10.11 -14.03
CA GLY A 394 15.90 -10.67 -13.75
C GLY A 394 15.79 -12.18 -13.98
N GLY A 395 14.68 -12.79 -13.58
CA GLY A 395 14.43 -14.22 -13.75
C GLY A 395 15.21 -15.11 -12.79
N GLN A 396 15.54 -14.59 -11.60
CA GLN A 396 16.24 -15.34 -10.56
C GLN A 396 15.65 -15.14 -9.17
N VAL A 397 15.96 -16.10 -8.30
CA VAL A 397 15.71 -16.04 -6.87
C VAL A 397 17.05 -16.14 -6.14
N TYR A 398 17.32 -15.19 -5.26
CA TYR A 398 18.50 -15.19 -4.41
C TYR A 398 18.18 -15.70 -3.01
N GLY A 399 18.93 -16.72 -2.60
CA GLY A 399 18.76 -17.40 -1.33
C GLY A 399 17.43 -18.16 -1.22
N SER A 400 17.18 -18.74 -0.05
CA SER A 400 15.94 -19.43 0.24
C SER A 400 15.61 -19.38 1.72
N SER A 401 14.33 -19.50 2.05
CA SER A 401 13.88 -19.82 3.39
C SER A 401 13.64 -21.33 3.56
N ASP A 402 13.46 -21.79 4.80
CA ASP A 402 13.16 -23.19 5.11
C ASP A 402 11.78 -23.65 4.59
N ALA A 403 11.46 -24.92 4.86
CA ALA A 403 10.20 -25.54 4.41
C ALA A 403 8.94 -24.83 4.95
N HIS A 404 9.06 -24.07 6.04
CA HIS A 404 7.97 -23.36 6.67
C HIS A 404 7.99 -21.85 6.37
N GLY A 405 9.01 -21.33 5.68
CA GLY A 405 9.20 -19.90 5.52
C GLY A 405 9.50 -19.19 6.85
N ALA A 406 10.14 -19.89 7.79
CA ALA A 406 10.40 -19.40 9.14
C ALA A 406 11.80 -18.82 9.30
N TYR A 407 12.82 -19.43 8.68
CA TYR A 407 14.19 -18.97 8.77
C TYR A 407 14.89 -19.04 7.41
N PRO A 408 15.95 -18.26 7.18
CA PRO A 408 16.77 -18.38 5.99
C PRO A 408 17.44 -19.76 5.98
N LYS A 409 17.32 -20.49 4.88
CA LYS A 409 17.97 -21.80 4.66
C LYS A 409 19.29 -21.65 3.90
N SER A 410 19.34 -20.75 2.92
CA SER A 410 20.56 -20.47 2.16
C SER A 410 20.74 -18.97 1.93
N ASN A 411 22.01 -18.54 1.88
CA ASN A 411 22.43 -17.17 1.58
C ASN A 411 21.69 -16.12 2.44
N LYS A 412 21.67 -16.30 3.77
CA LYS A 412 21.12 -15.33 4.70
C LYS A 412 21.84 -13.99 4.49
N ILE A 413 21.07 -12.93 4.25
CA ILE A 413 21.59 -11.57 4.12
C ILE A 413 20.77 -10.62 4.97
N ASP A 414 21.39 -9.50 5.33
CA ASP A 414 20.72 -8.42 6.05
C ASP A 414 20.47 -7.22 5.13
N PRO A 415 19.71 -6.20 5.57
CA PRO A 415 19.44 -5.03 4.74
C PRO A 415 20.67 -4.22 4.34
N GLY A 416 21.79 -4.34 5.05
CA GLY A 416 23.03 -3.65 4.69
C GLY A 416 23.56 -4.08 3.32
N HIS A 417 23.36 -5.34 2.93
CA HIS A 417 23.71 -5.85 1.61
C HIS A 417 22.89 -5.18 0.49
N LEU A 418 21.59 -4.95 0.74
CA LEU A 418 20.72 -4.22 -0.17
C LEU A 418 21.18 -2.77 -0.31
N THR A 419 21.48 -2.08 0.80
CA THR A 419 21.99 -0.70 0.79
C THR A 419 23.29 -0.59 -0.01
N SER A 420 24.23 -1.51 0.17
CA SER A 420 25.46 -1.55 -0.63
C SER A 420 25.20 -1.77 -2.12
N THR A 421 24.23 -2.62 -2.45
CA THR A 421 23.81 -2.87 -3.84
C THR A 421 23.20 -1.62 -4.47
N ILE A 422 22.37 -0.88 -3.73
CA ILE A 422 21.80 0.40 -4.17
C ILE A 422 22.91 1.42 -4.42
N PHE A 423 23.87 1.57 -3.49
CA PHE A 423 24.99 2.49 -3.66
C PHE A 423 25.87 2.13 -4.86
N HIS A 424 26.22 0.85 -5.02
CA HIS A 424 26.95 0.35 -6.19
C HIS A 424 26.27 0.72 -7.51
N LEU A 425 24.98 0.39 -7.63
CA LEU A 425 24.19 0.69 -8.82
C LEU A 425 24.03 2.21 -9.03
N ALA A 426 23.99 2.99 -7.95
CA ALA A 426 23.95 4.46 -8.01
C ALA A 426 25.31 5.09 -8.37
N GLY A 427 26.38 4.30 -8.46
CA GLY A 427 27.74 4.75 -8.76
C GLY A 427 28.47 5.34 -7.55
N LEU A 428 28.05 4.97 -6.35
CA LEU A 428 28.72 5.27 -5.09
C LEU A 428 29.54 4.06 -4.66
N ASP A 429 30.80 4.31 -4.30
CA ASP A 429 31.60 3.30 -3.62
C ASP A 429 31.02 3.05 -2.22
N TYR A 430 30.36 1.91 -2.05
CA TYR A 430 29.71 1.53 -0.79
C TYR A 430 30.71 1.27 0.35
N GLN A 431 32.00 1.09 0.03
CA GLN A 431 33.09 0.95 1.01
C GLN A 431 33.65 2.31 1.47
N GLY A 432 33.25 3.40 0.82
CA GLY A 432 33.65 4.75 1.17
C GLY A 432 33.05 5.23 2.50
N THR A 433 33.38 6.47 2.87
CA THR A 433 32.90 7.11 4.10
C THR A 433 32.16 8.42 3.83
N PHE A 434 31.40 8.89 4.81
CA PHE A 434 30.87 10.25 4.87
C PHE A 434 31.27 10.93 6.17
N ALA A 435 31.51 12.25 6.10
CA ALA A 435 31.73 13.08 7.27
C ALA A 435 30.40 13.56 7.88
N ASP A 436 30.28 13.41 9.20
CA ASP A 436 29.25 14.09 10.00
C ASP A 436 29.57 15.59 10.18
N PRO A 437 28.66 16.42 10.75
CA PRO A 437 28.90 17.85 10.99
C PRO A 437 30.11 18.18 11.88
N THR A 438 30.61 17.22 12.66
CA THR A 438 31.80 17.35 13.52
C THR A 438 33.09 16.98 12.79
N GLY A 439 32.99 16.43 11.57
CA GLY A 439 34.12 15.98 10.76
C GLY A 439 34.53 14.53 11.02
N ARG A 440 33.72 13.75 11.76
CA ARG A 440 33.97 12.32 11.97
C ARG A 440 33.57 11.53 10.72
N GLU A 441 34.51 10.73 10.20
CA GLU A 441 34.27 9.82 9.07
C GLU A 441 33.52 8.57 9.52
N LEU A 442 32.47 8.22 8.78
CA LEU A 442 31.57 7.10 9.02
C LEU A 442 31.41 6.28 7.73
N ALA A 443 31.53 4.94 7.80
CA ALA A 443 31.43 4.08 6.62
C ALA A 443 30.04 4.13 5.98
N LEU A 444 29.93 4.30 4.66
CA LEU A 444 28.64 4.33 3.97
C LEU A 444 27.83 3.05 4.17
N SER A 445 28.49 1.89 4.07
CA SER A 445 27.96 0.58 4.43
C SER A 445 29.05 -0.31 5.03
N LYS A 446 28.64 -1.38 5.71
CA LYS A 446 29.53 -2.41 6.26
C LYS A 446 29.47 -3.74 5.52
N GLN A 447 28.47 -3.92 4.67
CA GLN A 447 28.21 -5.18 3.99
C GLN A 447 28.64 -5.12 2.52
N PRO A 448 29.03 -6.24 1.91
CA PRO A 448 29.26 -6.27 0.48
C PRO A 448 27.95 -6.09 -0.30
N ALA A 449 28.06 -5.58 -1.52
CA ALA A 449 26.94 -5.59 -2.47
C ALA A 449 26.65 -7.01 -2.98
N LEU A 450 25.40 -7.27 -3.35
CA LEU A 450 24.93 -8.57 -3.85
C LEU A 450 25.28 -8.73 -5.33
N MET A 451 26.55 -9.00 -5.62
CA MET A 451 27.04 -9.06 -7.01
C MET A 451 26.36 -10.15 -7.84
N ASP A 452 25.91 -11.25 -7.22
CA ASP A 452 25.20 -12.35 -7.91
C ASP A 452 23.84 -11.93 -8.49
N LEU A 453 23.25 -10.84 -7.96
CA LEU A 453 22.01 -10.28 -8.50
C LEU A 453 22.23 -9.42 -9.75
N LEU A 454 23.49 -9.09 -10.08
CA LEU A 454 23.81 -8.10 -11.10
C LEU A 454 24.18 -8.77 -12.43
N GLY A 455 23.78 -8.15 -13.53
CA GLY A 455 24.08 -8.62 -14.88
C GLY A 455 23.59 -7.68 -15.97
N ASP A 456 23.94 -8.00 -17.21
CA ASP A 456 23.51 -7.28 -18.41
C ASP A 456 22.32 -7.95 -19.12
N ARG A 457 21.88 -9.10 -18.63
CA ARG A 457 20.76 -9.90 -19.15
C ARG A 457 20.06 -10.66 -18.03
N PRO A 458 18.84 -11.17 -18.26
CA PRO A 458 18.18 -12.09 -17.33
C PRO A 458 19.05 -13.32 -17.02
N ALA A 459 18.91 -13.87 -15.82
CA ALA A 459 19.68 -15.02 -15.35
C ALA A 459 19.42 -16.29 -16.16
N THR A 460 18.26 -16.36 -16.82
CA THR A 460 17.91 -17.41 -17.77
C THR A 460 17.10 -16.87 -18.93
N ALA A 461 17.31 -17.44 -20.12
CA ALA A 461 16.50 -17.21 -21.31
C ALA A 461 15.32 -18.19 -21.42
N GLU A 462 15.25 -19.21 -20.56
CA GLU A 462 14.15 -20.17 -20.55
C GLU A 462 12.84 -19.50 -20.15
N ARG A 463 11.74 -19.91 -20.80
CA ARG A 463 10.41 -19.38 -20.54
C ARG A 463 9.40 -20.51 -20.48
N THR A 464 8.40 -20.32 -19.62
CA THR A 464 7.20 -21.17 -19.55
C THR A 464 5.96 -20.28 -19.52
N VAL A 465 4.79 -20.84 -19.85
CA VAL A 465 3.52 -20.12 -19.70
C VAL A 465 3.22 -20.01 -18.21
N PRO A 466 3.00 -18.80 -17.67
CA PRO A 466 2.59 -18.62 -16.29
C PRO A 466 1.17 -19.18 -16.06
N THR A 467 0.89 -19.74 -14.89
CA THR A 467 -0.39 -20.44 -14.61
C THR A 467 -1.39 -19.62 -13.79
N GLY A 468 -1.12 -18.34 -13.54
CA GLY A 468 -1.97 -17.46 -12.73
C GLY A 468 -3.23 -16.98 -13.46
N ASP A 469 -4.33 -16.82 -12.73
CA ASP A 469 -5.56 -16.21 -13.25
C ASP A 469 -5.57 -14.69 -13.00
N VAL A 470 -5.31 -13.91 -14.04
CA VAL A 470 -5.34 -12.45 -13.98
C VAL A 470 -6.72 -11.88 -13.63
N ALA A 471 -7.81 -12.65 -13.79
CA ALA A 471 -9.15 -12.20 -13.40
C ALA A 471 -9.32 -12.08 -11.88
N ARG A 472 -8.42 -12.66 -11.08
CA ARG A 472 -8.34 -12.42 -9.62
C ARG A 472 -7.90 -11.01 -9.28
N VAL A 473 -7.14 -10.37 -10.17
CA VAL A 473 -6.64 -9.01 -10.04
C VAL A 473 -7.05 -8.23 -11.30
N PRO A 474 -8.35 -7.90 -11.44
CA PRO A 474 -8.85 -7.23 -12.63
C PRO A 474 -8.26 -5.84 -12.76
N ASP A 475 -8.23 -5.32 -13.99
CA ASP A 475 -7.93 -3.90 -14.20
C ASP A 475 -8.95 -3.02 -13.47
N PHE A 476 -8.59 -1.75 -13.28
CA PHE A 476 -9.50 -0.78 -12.71
C PHE A 476 -10.75 -0.67 -13.59
N ASP A 477 -11.92 -0.87 -12.97
CA ASP A 477 -13.22 -0.86 -13.61
C ASP A 477 -14.21 -0.16 -12.68
N GLU A 478 -14.53 1.08 -12.99
CA GLU A 478 -15.46 1.90 -12.19
C GLU A 478 -16.84 1.25 -12.05
N SER A 479 -17.25 0.43 -13.03
CA SER A 479 -18.53 -0.28 -13.00
C SER A 479 -18.58 -1.40 -11.96
N LYS A 480 -17.41 -1.86 -11.48
CA LYS A 480 -17.24 -2.92 -10.47
C LYS A 480 -16.97 -2.41 -9.06
N MET A 481 -16.80 -1.09 -8.88
CA MET A 481 -16.73 -0.50 -7.53
C MET A 481 -18.01 -0.84 -6.76
N ILE A 482 -17.88 -1.25 -5.50
CA ILE A 482 -18.92 -1.86 -4.64
C ILE A 482 -20.27 -1.11 -4.79
N ARG A 483 -21.19 -1.66 -5.60
CA ARG A 483 -22.54 -1.12 -5.82
C ARG A 483 -23.65 -2.17 -5.84
N GLN A 484 -23.40 -3.42 -5.43
CA GLN A 484 -24.47 -4.43 -5.35
C GLN A 484 -25.25 -4.33 -4.02
N THR A 485 -25.78 -3.15 -3.72
CA THR A 485 -26.67 -2.90 -2.56
C THR A 485 -28.12 -3.24 -2.86
N SER A 486 -28.48 -3.36 -4.14
CA SER A 486 -29.87 -3.50 -4.63
C SER A 486 -30.28 -4.93 -5.00
N PHE A 487 -29.45 -5.95 -4.71
CA PHE A 487 -29.70 -7.36 -5.08
C PHE A 487 -29.93 -7.65 -6.58
N GLN A 488 -29.78 -6.67 -7.47
CA GLN A 488 -30.09 -6.76 -8.92
C GLN A 488 -29.04 -7.48 -9.78
N GLY A 489 -27.96 -7.99 -9.19
CA GLY A 489 -26.87 -8.66 -9.92
C GLY A 489 -27.07 -10.18 -10.01
N LYS A 490 -26.27 -10.86 -10.84
CA LYS A 490 -26.36 -12.33 -11.09
C LYS A 490 -25.90 -13.20 -9.91
N THR A 491 -25.50 -12.60 -8.79
CA THR A 491 -24.96 -13.31 -7.62
C THR A 491 -26.09 -14.01 -6.88
N VAL A 492 -26.04 -15.34 -6.81
CA VAL A 492 -27.04 -16.16 -6.13
C VAL A 492 -26.88 -16.06 -4.61
N LEU A 493 -27.99 -15.85 -3.91
CA LEU A 493 -28.08 -15.91 -2.45
C LEU A 493 -27.80 -17.35 -1.97
N GLN A 494 -26.89 -17.53 -1.00
CA GLN A 494 -26.45 -18.86 -0.58
C GLN A 494 -26.85 -19.22 0.86
N PRO A 495 -27.18 -20.49 1.15
CA PRO A 495 -27.41 -20.96 2.52
C PRO A 495 -26.19 -20.75 3.43
N ALA A 496 -26.42 -20.53 4.73
CA ALA A 496 -25.37 -20.34 5.72
C ALA A 496 -24.35 -21.50 5.79
N ASP A 497 -24.79 -22.73 5.49
CA ASP A 497 -24.01 -23.96 5.65
C ASP A 497 -23.03 -24.25 4.50
N VAL A 498 -23.00 -23.41 3.47
CA VAL A 498 -22.10 -23.64 2.32
C VAL A 498 -20.64 -23.47 2.78
N PRO A 499 -19.82 -24.54 2.81
CA PRO A 499 -18.47 -24.50 3.39
C PRO A 499 -17.43 -23.83 2.47
N SER A 500 -17.85 -23.26 1.34
CA SER A 500 -16.96 -22.48 0.49
C SER A 500 -16.90 -21.03 0.98
N ARG A 501 -15.91 -20.25 0.53
CA ARG A 501 -15.74 -18.82 0.86
C ARG A 501 -16.31 -17.90 -0.24
N PRO A 502 -17.58 -17.99 -0.69
CA PRO A 502 -18.13 -17.04 -1.64
C PRO A 502 -18.42 -15.74 -0.89
N LYS A 503 -17.89 -14.67 -1.48
CA LYS A 503 -18.09 -13.29 -1.05
C LYS A 503 -19.45 -12.85 -1.56
N GLY A 504 -20.46 -12.69 -0.68
CA GLY A 504 -21.82 -12.36 -1.09
C GLY A 504 -22.85 -12.46 0.04
N TRP A 505 -24.11 -12.20 -0.28
CA TRP A 505 -25.22 -12.35 0.65
C TRP A 505 -25.46 -13.81 1.01
N ARG A 506 -25.68 -14.07 2.30
CA ARG A 506 -26.02 -15.39 2.86
C ARG A 506 -27.29 -15.29 3.68
N PHE A 507 -27.97 -16.42 3.86
CA PHE A 507 -29.18 -16.47 4.67
C PHE A 507 -29.25 -17.66 5.62
N LEU A 508 -30.02 -17.47 6.67
CA LEU A 508 -30.41 -18.49 7.64
C LEU A 508 -31.94 -18.51 7.71
N ASN A 509 -32.53 -19.70 7.52
CA ASN A 509 -33.95 -19.92 7.76
C ASN A 509 -34.18 -20.20 9.25
N SER A 510 -35.31 -19.73 9.79
CA SER A 510 -35.80 -20.14 11.10
C SER A 510 -36.93 -21.15 10.98
N HIS A 511 -37.35 -21.72 12.10
CA HIS A 511 -38.54 -22.57 12.14
C HIS A 511 -39.82 -21.85 11.65
N ALA A 512 -39.87 -20.51 11.71
CA ALA A 512 -41.03 -19.70 11.38
C ALA A 512 -40.90 -18.91 10.07
N PHE A 513 -39.69 -18.70 9.56
CA PHE A 513 -39.42 -17.87 8.38
C PHE A 513 -38.40 -18.52 7.45
N SER A 514 -38.75 -18.52 6.17
CA SER A 514 -37.84 -18.85 5.06
C SER A 514 -37.34 -17.58 4.38
N VAL A 515 -36.07 -17.57 3.98
CA VAL A 515 -35.44 -16.46 3.26
C VAL A 515 -35.13 -16.91 1.85
N ALA A 516 -35.55 -16.12 0.86
CA ALA A 516 -35.32 -16.42 -0.55
C ALA A 516 -35.13 -15.15 -1.39
N MET A 517 -34.52 -15.32 -2.56
CA MET A 517 -34.54 -14.29 -3.61
C MET A 517 -35.89 -14.32 -4.31
N GLN A 518 -36.53 -13.17 -4.41
CA GLN A 518 -37.82 -12.98 -5.06
C GLN A 518 -37.64 -12.29 -6.41
N ASN A 519 -38.28 -12.83 -7.44
CA ASN A 519 -38.35 -12.20 -8.76
C ASN A 519 -39.15 -10.89 -8.71
N PRO A 520 -39.00 -9.99 -9.71
CA PRO A 520 -39.76 -8.75 -9.76
C PRO A 520 -41.28 -8.98 -9.56
N LEU A 521 -41.89 -8.15 -8.71
CA LEU A 521 -43.28 -8.28 -8.28
C LEU A 521 -43.88 -6.88 -8.04
N ALA A 522 -45.18 -6.73 -8.26
CA ALA A 522 -45.91 -5.53 -7.87
C ALA A 522 -46.54 -5.69 -6.48
N ILE A 523 -46.36 -4.71 -5.60
CA ILE A 523 -47.02 -4.62 -4.29
C ILE A 523 -47.68 -3.25 -4.17
N GLY A 524 -49.01 -3.23 -4.09
CA GLY A 524 -49.79 -1.98 -4.21
C GLY A 524 -49.52 -1.32 -5.56
N LYS A 525 -49.03 -0.06 -5.55
CA LYS A 525 -48.64 0.68 -6.76
C LYS A 525 -47.13 0.65 -7.04
N LEU A 526 -46.37 -0.10 -6.25
CA LEU A 526 -44.92 -0.22 -6.39
C LEU A 526 -44.54 -1.43 -7.25
N ASN A 527 -43.69 -1.20 -8.24
CA ASN A 527 -43.00 -2.26 -8.97
C ASN A 527 -41.65 -2.53 -8.32
N LEU A 528 -41.49 -3.70 -7.72
CA LEU A 528 -40.26 -4.10 -7.07
C LEU A 528 -39.39 -4.86 -8.08
N ALA A 529 -38.12 -4.49 -8.14
CA ALA A 529 -37.09 -5.27 -8.83
C ALA A 529 -36.83 -6.58 -8.06
N GLN A 530 -35.82 -7.36 -8.49
CA GLN A 530 -35.36 -8.51 -7.73
C GLN A 530 -34.92 -8.10 -6.32
N HIS A 531 -35.39 -8.81 -5.29
CA HIS A 531 -35.18 -8.45 -3.88
C HIS A 531 -35.13 -9.70 -2.99
N VAL A 532 -34.81 -9.53 -1.70
CA VAL A 532 -34.85 -10.63 -0.72
C VAL A 532 -36.20 -10.62 0.00
N THR A 533 -36.79 -11.78 0.23
CA THR A 533 -38.04 -11.91 0.99
C THR A 533 -37.86 -12.87 2.15
N PHE A 534 -38.33 -12.45 3.32
CA PHE A 534 -38.60 -13.31 4.45
C PHE A 534 -40.08 -13.68 4.40
N THR A 535 -40.40 -14.94 4.14
CA THR A 535 -41.77 -15.44 4.09
C THR A 535 -42.02 -16.31 5.30
N ALA A 536 -43.09 -16.01 6.04
CA ALA A 536 -43.54 -16.87 7.12
C ALA A 536 -43.87 -18.26 6.57
N ALA A 537 -43.10 -19.26 6.96
CA ALA A 537 -43.22 -20.63 6.50
C ALA A 537 -42.63 -21.57 7.54
N ARG A 538 -43.42 -22.54 7.99
CA ARG A 538 -42.93 -23.68 8.77
C ARG A 538 -41.76 -24.34 8.04
N SER A 539 -40.61 -24.34 8.69
CA SER A 539 -39.37 -24.97 8.22
C SER A 539 -38.92 -26.01 9.25
N GLU A 540 -38.26 -27.07 8.79
CA GLU A 540 -37.58 -28.04 9.65
C GLU A 540 -36.34 -27.46 10.37
N SER A 541 -36.03 -26.17 10.16
CA SER A 541 -34.92 -25.49 10.80
C SER A 541 -35.09 -25.40 12.31
N SER A 542 -34.03 -25.76 13.06
CA SER A 542 -33.97 -25.57 14.51
C SER A 542 -33.57 -24.15 14.93
N ALA A 543 -33.31 -23.24 13.98
CA ALA A 543 -32.90 -21.87 14.28
C ALA A 543 -34.11 -21.04 14.75
N THR A 544 -33.87 -20.20 15.75
CA THR A 544 -34.89 -19.33 16.38
C THR A 544 -35.04 -17.98 15.69
N SER A 545 -34.16 -17.64 14.74
CA SER A 545 -34.21 -16.41 13.97
C SER A 545 -33.84 -16.63 12.51
N ALA A 546 -34.45 -15.84 11.63
CA ALA A 546 -34.15 -15.84 10.21
C ALA A 546 -33.30 -14.61 9.89
N LEU A 547 -32.26 -14.78 9.08
CA LEU A 547 -31.27 -13.74 8.81
C LEU A 547 -30.96 -13.68 7.32
N VAL A 548 -30.78 -12.47 6.79
CA VAL A 548 -29.95 -12.25 5.61
C VAL A 548 -28.78 -11.36 6.01
N GLY A 549 -27.56 -11.76 5.69
CA GLY A 549 -26.36 -11.06 6.11
C GLY A 549 -25.20 -11.23 5.16
N GLN A 550 -24.25 -10.30 5.24
CA GLN A 550 -23.05 -10.29 4.41
C GLN A 550 -21.86 -9.79 5.23
N GLU A 551 -20.69 -10.39 4.96
CA GLU A 551 -19.42 -9.88 5.46
C GLU A 551 -19.07 -8.52 4.81
N VAL A 552 -18.66 -7.56 5.63
CA VAL A 552 -18.04 -6.31 5.16
C VAL A 552 -16.60 -6.62 4.77
N ARG A 553 -16.25 -6.40 3.50
CA ARG A 553 -14.89 -6.65 3.02
C ARG A 553 -13.92 -5.63 3.62
N SER A 554 -12.85 -6.12 4.26
CA SER A 554 -11.79 -5.31 4.88
C SER A 554 -12.35 -4.13 5.71
N PRO A 555 -13.08 -4.40 6.81
CA PRO A 555 -13.66 -3.33 7.63
C PRO A 555 -12.55 -2.49 8.30
N PHE A 556 -12.77 -1.18 8.40
CA PHE A 556 -11.85 -0.21 8.98
C PHE A 556 -12.48 0.51 10.17
N PRO A 557 -11.71 0.85 11.21
CA PRO A 557 -12.21 1.66 12.30
C PRO A 557 -12.71 3.02 11.81
N GLY A 558 -13.93 3.39 12.21
CA GLY A 558 -14.59 4.60 11.77
C GLY A 558 -16.07 4.58 12.09
N THR A 559 -16.82 5.41 11.39
CA THR A 559 -18.28 5.52 11.55
C THR A 559 -18.97 4.86 10.39
N TYR A 560 -19.85 3.92 10.69
CA TYR A 560 -20.66 3.23 9.70
C TYR A 560 -22.11 3.68 9.81
N ARG A 561 -22.76 3.89 8.67
CA ARG A 561 -24.21 4.08 8.58
C ARG A 561 -24.79 2.94 7.77
N LEU A 562 -25.61 2.14 8.41
CA LEU A 562 -26.32 1.03 7.79
C LEU A 562 -27.77 1.43 7.58
N ARG A 563 -28.27 1.28 6.35
CA ARG A 563 -29.64 1.60 5.96
C ARG A 563 -30.26 0.40 5.25
N VAL A 564 -31.50 0.08 5.59
CA VAL A 564 -32.32 -0.92 4.89
C VAL A 564 -33.56 -0.27 4.30
N LYS A 565 -33.91 -0.61 3.06
CA LYS A 565 -35.21 -0.29 2.45
C LYS A 565 -36.05 -1.57 2.36
N PHE A 566 -37.29 -1.51 2.82
CA PHE A 566 -38.16 -2.68 2.86
C PHE A 566 -39.65 -2.35 2.70
N ILE A 567 -40.44 -3.40 2.45
CA ILE A 567 -41.91 -3.40 2.44
C ILE A 567 -42.39 -4.65 3.16
N ALA A 568 -43.42 -4.54 4.00
CA ALA A 568 -44.07 -5.71 4.60
C ALA A 568 -45.46 -5.90 4.01
N THR A 569 -45.87 -7.15 3.80
CA THR A 569 -47.22 -7.53 3.36
C THR A 569 -47.83 -8.54 4.31
N GLY A 570 -49.12 -8.41 4.57
CA GLY A 570 -49.88 -9.32 5.41
C GLY A 570 -51.26 -9.59 4.83
N GLN A 571 -51.66 -10.86 4.70
CA GLN A 571 -52.93 -11.25 4.07
C GLN A 571 -54.18 -10.86 4.88
N SER A 572 -54.05 -10.64 6.19
CA SER A 572 -55.14 -10.20 7.07
C SER A 572 -54.61 -9.33 8.21
N GLU A 573 -55.45 -8.43 8.75
CA GLU A 573 -55.10 -7.62 9.94
C GLU A 573 -54.71 -8.49 11.14
N GLN A 574 -55.35 -9.66 11.30
CA GLN A 574 -55.02 -10.62 12.35
C GLN A 574 -53.59 -11.17 12.19
N ALA A 575 -53.17 -11.49 10.97
CA ALA A 575 -51.81 -11.97 10.70
C ALA A 575 -50.77 -10.86 10.92
N GLN A 576 -51.12 -9.62 10.57
CA GLN A 576 -50.28 -8.45 10.80
C GLN A 576 -50.08 -8.19 12.30
N GLN A 577 -51.16 -8.22 13.08
CA GLN A 577 -51.12 -8.07 14.53
C GLN A 577 -50.34 -9.23 15.18
N ALA A 578 -50.60 -10.47 14.76
CA ALA A 578 -49.87 -11.64 15.25
C ALA A 578 -48.37 -11.50 15.02
N PHE A 579 -47.93 -10.99 13.85
CA PHE A 579 -46.52 -10.72 13.60
C PHE A 579 -45.96 -9.67 14.56
N GLN A 580 -46.66 -8.55 14.72
CA GLN A 580 -46.23 -7.46 15.61
C GLN A 580 -46.14 -7.90 17.08
N GLU A 581 -47.00 -8.81 17.53
CA GLU A 581 -46.99 -9.35 18.89
C GLU A 581 -45.90 -10.41 19.10
N SER A 582 -45.59 -11.22 18.07
CA SER A 582 -44.73 -12.40 18.22
C SER A 582 -43.29 -12.23 17.71
N HIS A 583 -43.03 -11.26 16.83
CA HIS A 583 -41.72 -11.09 16.17
C HIS A 583 -41.26 -9.64 16.17
N SER A 584 -39.95 -9.45 16.02
CA SER A 584 -39.36 -8.14 15.73
C SER A 584 -38.29 -8.24 14.65
N CYS A 585 -38.13 -7.16 13.89
CA CYS A 585 -37.10 -7.02 12.87
C CYS A 585 -35.93 -6.22 13.44
N HIS A 586 -34.71 -6.65 13.09
CA HIS A 586 -33.47 -6.05 13.57
C HIS A 586 -32.57 -5.75 12.39
N LEU A 587 -31.99 -4.55 12.39
CA LEU A 587 -30.89 -4.19 11.52
C LEU A 587 -29.60 -4.22 12.35
N LEU A 588 -28.63 -5.06 11.97
CA LEU A 588 -27.51 -5.41 12.83
C LEU A 588 -26.14 -5.24 12.19
N PHE A 589 -25.18 -4.86 13.02
CA PHE A 589 -23.76 -5.10 12.86
C PHE A 589 -23.36 -6.27 13.76
N PHE A 590 -22.57 -7.20 13.22
CA PHE A 590 -22.11 -8.37 13.97
C PHE A 590 -20.65 -8.71 13.70
N GLN A 591 -20.04 -9.41 14.64
CA GLN A 591 -18.68 -9.93 14.55
C GLN A 591 -18.73 -11.45 14.38
N PHE A 592 -17.90 -12.00 13.48
CA PHE A 592 -17.75 -13.45 13.36
C PHE A 592 -17.00 -14.03 14.56
N THR A 593 -17.41 -15.19 15.03
CA THR A 593 -16.77 -15.86 16.18
C THR A 593 -15.84 -17.00 15.79
N GLU A 594 -15.77 -17.34 14.49
CA GLU A 594 -14.90 -18.40 13.97
C GLU A 594 -14.30 -18.05 12.60
N LYS A 595 -13.20 -18.74 12.25
CA LYS A 595 -12.41 -18.48 11.03
C LYS A 595 -13.16 -18.78 9.73
N ALA A 596 -14.13 -19.70 9.78
CA ALA A 596 -14.97 -20.03 8.62
C ALA A 596 -16.01 -18.94 8.31
N LYS A 597 -16.24 -18.00 9.25
CA LYS A 597 -17.16 -16.87 9.12
C LYS A 597 -18.57 -17.31 8.68
N GLN A 598 -19.09 -18.35 9.32
CA GLN A 598 -20.50 -18.72 9.15
C GLN A 598 -21.37 -17.63 9.79
N ILE A 599 -22.45 -17.23 9.10
CA ILE A 599 -23.28 -16.09 9.54
C ILE A 599 -24.11 -16.39 10.79
N ASP A 600 -24.34 -17.66 11.13
CA ASP A 600 -24.96 -18.10 12.38
C ASP A 600 -23.95 -18.10 13.55
N LYS A 601 -22.65 -18.22 13.26
CA LYS A 601 -21.55 -18.12 14.24
C LYS A 601 -21.08 -16.68 14.38
N ARG A 602 -21.89 -15.88 15.06
CA ARG A 602 -21.70 -14.44 15.24
C ARG A 602 -22.01 -13.95 16.65
N SER A 603 -21.50 -12.77 16.97
CA SER A 603 -21.89 -11.96 18.12
C SER A 603 -22.41 -10.60 17.64
N VAL A 604 -23.56 -10.16 18.15
CA VAL A 604 -24.14 -8.86 17.80
C VAL A 604 -23.31 -7.75 18.43
N MET A 605 -22.84 -6.81 17.61
CA MET A 605 -22.03 -5.66 18.07
C MET A 605 -22.88 -4.43 18.31
N ALA A 606 -23.86 -4.20 17.44
CA ALA A 606 -24.83 -3.11 17.55
C ALA A 606 -26.05 -3.43 16.69
N GLU A 607 -27.23 -3.02 17.13
CA GLU A 607 -28.47 -3.25 16.39
C GLU A 607 -29.50 -2.14 16.65
N VAL A 608 -30.45 -2.02 15.73
CA VAL A 608 -31.68 -1.26 15.93
C VAL A 608 -32.88 -2.17 15.64
N GLU A 609 -33.81 -2.23 16.59
CA GLU A 609 -35.10 -2.90 16.41
C GLU A 609 -36.05 -1.99 15.63
N PHE A 610 -36.82 -2.55 14.72
CA PHE A 610 -37.87 -1.84 14.00
C PHE A 610 -39.10 -2.72 13.78
N SER A 611 -40.26 -2.07 13.70
CA SER A 611 -41.55 -2.71 13.41
C SER A 611 -42.04 -2.22 12.04
N PRO A 612 -42.29 -3.11 11.07
CA PRO A 612 -42.76 -2.70 9.77
C PRO A 612 -44.23 -2.29 9.81
N ILE A 613 -44.57 -1.26 9.04
CA ILE A 613 -45.95 -0.93 8.67
C ILE A 613 -46.34 -1.81 7.48
N PHE A 614 -47.48 -2.48 7.54
CA PHE A 614 -47.93 -3.35 6.45
C PHE A 614 -48.50 -2.54 5.29
N ALA A 615 -48.11 -2.90 4.06
CA ALA A 615 -48.53 -2.24 2.84
C ALA A 615 -50.03 -2.47 2.55
N SER A 616 -50.65 -1.48 1.92
CA SER A 616 -52.01 -1.53 1.39
C SER A 616 -51.98 -1.38 -0.13
N ASP A 617 -53.13 -1.56 -0.78
CA ASP A 617 -53.26 -1.39 -2.23
C ASP A 617 -52.89 0.03 -2.71
N ALA A 618 -52.90 1.01 -1.79
CA ALA A 618 -52.54 2.39 -2.06
C ALA A 618 -51.04 2.70 -1.87
N THR A 619 -50.22 1.74 -1.41
CA THR A 619 -48.80 1.99 -1.10
C THR A 619 -48.02 2.42 -2.34
N THR A 620 -47.32 3.56 -2.23
CA THR A 620 -46.52 4.19 -3.30
C THR A 620 -45.05 4.39 -2.94
N ALA A 621 -44.62 4.08 -1.71
CA ALA A 621 -43.23 4.22 -1.27
C ALA A 621 -42.82 3.09 -0.31
N ALA A 622 -41.54 2.70 -0.36
CA ALA A 622 -40.95 1.74 0.57
C ALA A 622 -40.59 2.42 1.90
N GLN A 623 -40.56 1.63 2.99
CA GLN A 623 -40.06 2.07 4.28
C GLN A 623 -38.53 2.00 4.31
N ALA A 624 -37.91 2.83 5.16
CA ALA A 624 -36.49 2.78 5.39
C ALA A 624 -36.18 2.90 6.88
N VAL A 625 -35.21 2.12 7.33
CA VAL A 625 -34.64 2.21 8.68
C VAL A 625 -33.13 2.38 8.52
N GLU A 626 -32.56 3.32 9.27
CA GLU A 626 -31.11 3.53 9.29
C GLU A 626 -30.59 3.66 10.71
N PHE A 627 -29.34 3.25 10.89
CA PHE A 627 -28.63 3.35 12.15
C PHE A 627 -27.17 3.66 11.90
N THR A 628 -26.65 4.66 12.62
CA THR A 628 -25.25 5.08 12.54
C THR A 628 -24.51 4.66 13.80
N ARG A 629 -23.37 3.97 13.62
CA ARG A 629 -22.55 3.47 14.72
C ARG A 629 -21.07 3.80 14.51
N PRO A 630 -20.42 4.49 15.47
CA PRO A 630 -18.96 4.55 15.52
C PRO A 630 -18.39 3.24 16.09
N PHE A 631 -17.44 2.65 15.38
CA PHE A 631 -16.58 1.55 15.85
C PHE A 631 -15.18 2.10 16.10
N LEU A 632 -15.05 2.89 17.17
CA LEU A 632 -13.82 3.54 17.62
C LEU A 632 -13.75 3.46 19.15
N ASN A 633 -12.59 3.12 19.71
CA ASN A 633 -12.33 3.26 21.14
C ASN A 633 -11.80 4.67 21.48
N ALA A 634 -11.54 4.95 22.77
CA ALA A 634 -11.03 6.25 23.22
C ALA A 634 -9.68 6.66 22.58
N ARG A 635 -8.90 5.69 22.09
CA ARG A 635 -7.64 5.90 21.35
C ARG A 635 -7.87 5.94 19.83
N GLY A 636 -9.12 5.88 19.37
CA GLY A 636 -9.49 5.87 17.95
C GLY A 636 -9.27 4.54 17.23
N ASN A 637 -9.07 3.45 17.98
CA ASN A 637 -8.80 2.11 17.45
C ASN A 637 -10.00 1.19 17.63
N TYR A 638 -10.17 0.19 16.77
CA TYR A 638 -11.16 -0.87 16.97
C TYR A 638 -10.70 -2.16 16.33
N SER A 639 -10.95 -3.29 17.00
CA SER A 639 -10.59 -4.59 16.50
C SER A 639 -11.81 -5.32 15.97
N PHE A 640 -11.85 -5.61 14.68
CA PHE A 640 -12.91 -6.45 14.10
C PHE A 640 -12.62 -7.94 14.26
N GLY A 641 -11.45 -8.32 14.81
CA GLY A 641 -11.11 -9.70 15.13
C GLY A 641 -11.17 -10.58 13.88
N LEU A 642 -12.17 -11.46 13.81
CA LEU A 642 -12.36 -12.35 12.65
C LEU A 642 -13.21 -11.73 11.52
N GLY A 643 -13.62 -10.47 11.66
CA GLY A 643 -14.34 -9.71 10.65
C GLY A 643 -15.69 -9.19 11.13
N MET A 644 -16.22 -8.22 10.38
CA MET A 644 -17.51 -7.58 10.62
C MET A 644 -18.49 -7.98 9.53
N GLY A 645 -19.75 -8.20 9.91
CA GLY A 645 -20.87 -8.39 9.00
C GLY A 645 -22.01 -7.43 9.29
N VAL A 646 -22.89 -7.29 8.31
CA VAL A 646 -24.13 -6.51 8.39
C VAL A 646 -25.31 -7.35 7.91
N GLY A 647 -26.52 -7.09 8.41
CA GLY A 647 -27.68 -7.86 7.98
C GLY A 647 -29.00 -7.41 8.57
N VAL A 648 -30.07 -8.07 8.11
CA VAL A 648 -31.44 -7.94 8.60
C VAL A 648 -31.89 -9.27 9.18
N GLU A 649 -32.41 -9.25 10.39
CA GLU A 649 -32.81 -10.45 11.15
C GLU A 649 -34.24 -10.32 11.66
N ILE A 650 -35.03 -11.39 11.53
CA ILE A 650 -36.34 -11.53 12.17
C ILE A 650 -36.19 -12.49 13.34
N ARG A 651 -36.49 -12.01 14.55
CA ARG A 651 -36.41 -12.78 15.80
C ARG A 651 -37.80 -13.00 16.38
N GLN A 652 -38.02 -14.18 16.95
CA GLN A 652 -39.18 -14.42 17.80
C GLN A 652 -39.00 -13.73 19.16
N LYS A 653 -40.04 -13.05 19.64
CA LYS A 653 -40.07 -12.44 20.98
C LYS A 653 -40.20 -13.54 22.03
N SER A 654 -39.45 -13.43 23.12
CA SER A 654 -39.35 -14.46 24.17
C SER A 654 -40.67 -14.81 24.87
N THR A 655 -41.71 -13.98 24.71
CA THR A 655 -43.00 -14.09 25.40
C THR A 655 -44.13 -14.67 24.54
N ALA A 656 -43.89 -14.99 23.26
CA ALA A 656 -44.97 -15.30 22.31
C ALA A 656 -45.08 -16.77 21.90
N LYS A 657 -46.32 -17.28 21.81
CA LYS A 657 -46.64 -18.55 21.13
C LYS A 657 -46.69 -18.30 19.62
N ALA A 658 -45.90 -19.03 18.84
CA ALA A 658 -45.79 -18.87 17.38
C ALA A 658 -46.92 -19.59 16.61
N ASP A 659 -48.18 -19.24 16.90
CA ASP A 659 -49.32 -19.81 16.19
C ASP A 659 -49.85 -18.82 15.12
N GLY A 660 -50.04 -19.29 13.87
CA GLY A 660 -50.90 -18.62 12.88
C GLY A 660 -50.26 -17.74 11.79
N LEU A 661 -48.94 -17.76 11.60
CA LEU A 661 -48.26 -16.89 10.60
C LEU A 661 -48.05 -17.49 9.20
N ASP A 662 -48.22 -18.81 9.02
CA ASP A 662 -47.83 -19.53 7.80
C ASP A 662 -48.42 -18.95 6.52
N GLY A 663 -47.56 -18.52 5.60
CA GLY A 663 -47.90 -17.96 4.29
C GLY A 663 -48.57 -16.58 4.31
N ASN A 664 -48.89 -16.06 5.50
CA ASN A 664 -49.74 -14.87 5.64
C ASN A 664 -48.94 -13.57 5.79
N VAL A 665 -47.64 -13.63 6.07
CA VAL A 665 -46.78 -12.47 6.31
C VAL A 665 -45.47 -12.60 5.52
N ALA A 666 -45.05 -11.49 4.89
CA ALA A 666 -43.75 -11.40 4.25
C ALA A 666 -43.09 -10.03 4.48
N LEU A 667 -41.76 -10.03 4.61
CA LEU A 667 -40.91 -8.83 4.63
C LEU A 667 -40.01 -8.84 3.39
N HIS A 668 -40.20 -7.87 2.51
CA HIS A 668 -39.46 -7.68 1.27
C HIS A 668 -38.33 -6.66 1.51
N VAL A 669 -37.09 -7.12 1.56
CA VAL A 669 -35.89 -6.30 1.70
C VAL A 669 -35.36 -5.92 0.32
N LEU A 670 -35.49 -4.64 -0.03
CA LEU A 670 -35.20 -4.10 -1.36
C LEU A 670 -33.73 -3.71 -1.52
N SER A 671 -33.13 -3.15 -0.47
CA SER A 671 -31.71 -2.83 -0.43
C SER A 671 -31.18 -2.81 0.99
N ILE A 672 -29.89 -3.15 1.12
CA ILE A 672 -29.10 -2.91 2.33
C ILE A 672 -27.88 -2.10 1.88
N GLU A 673 -27.80 -0.87 2.40
CA GLU A 673 -26.80 0.14 2.05
C GLU A 673 -25.89 0.38 3.26
N LEU A 674 -24.57 0.37 3.05
CA LEU A 674 -23.57 0.60 4.09
C LEU A 674 -22.66 1.74 3.65
N ASP A 675 -22.78 2.89 4.32
CA ASP A 675 -21.84 3.99 4.18
C ASP A 675 -20.77 3.91 5.26
N PHE A 676 -19.55 4.30 4.90
CA PHE A 676 -18.41 4.36 5.82
C PHE A 676 -17.76 5.73 5.75
N VAL A 677 -17.50 6.30 6.92
CA VAL A 677 -16.66 7.47 7.09
C VAL A 677 -15.49 7.07 7.97
N GLY A 678 -14.34 6.90 7.33
CA GLY A 678 -13.08 6.64 8.03
C GLY A 678 -12.67 7.83 8.87
N LYS A 679 -11.94 7.56 9.96
CA LYS A 679 -11.30 8.62 10.73
C LYS A 679 -10.27 9.30 9.82
N GLU A 680 -10.44 10.59 9.57
CA GLU A 680 -9.43 11.37 8.87
C GLU A 680 -8.20 11.54 9.76
N ARG A 681 -7.02 11.51 9.12
CA ARG A 681 -5.76 11.81 9.78
C ARG A 681 -5.78 13.26 10.24
N ASN A 682 -5.45 13.51 11.51
CA ASN A 682 -5.19 14.86 11.99
C ASN A 682 -3.78 15.30 11.53
N PRO A 683 -3.66 16.26 10.60
CA PRO A 683 -2.36 16.71 10.09
C PRO A 683 -1.57 17.52 11.14
N ASN A 684 -2.25 18.06 12.15
CA ASN A 684 -1.68 18.94 13.16
C ASN A 684 -1.06 18.19 14.34
N VAL A 685 -1.06 16.85 14.33
CA VAL A 685 -0.35 16.10 15.36
C VAL A 685 1.14 16.06 15.02
N THR A 686 1.86 17.00 15.64
CA THR A 686 3.32 17.03 15.70
C THR A 686 3.82 16.17 16.86
N VAL A 687 4.85 15.38 16.59
CA VAL A 687 5.58 14.56 17.58
C VAL A 687 6.68 15.41 18.21
#